data_AF-A0A8T2I476-F1
#
_entry.id   AF-A0A8T2I476-F1
#
_cell.length_a   1.000
_cell.length_b   1.000
_cell.length_c   1.000
_cell.angle_alpha   90.00
_cell.angle_beta   90.00
_cell.angle_gamma   90.00
#
_symmetry.space_group_name_H-M   'P 1'
#
loop_
_entity.id
_entity.type
_entity.pdbx_description
1 polymer ?
#
loop_
_entity_poly.entity_id
_entity_poly.type
_entity_poly.pdbx_seq_one_letter_code
_entity_poly.pdbx_strand_id
1 'polypeptide(L)'
;MASSADSVRQAVLALYRGDPNQAQQANSWLIQFQQSPEAWQTGHALVNADEPPEIQFFAASLLVRKVRAEWHSTDPALQSQLQAAFARSFQNALTWEGASPLVLRQLCLLQAAAMPAPPAVGENGGSGSATATGGTNELLNKALTLLHTNPGIALELLTAIAEETDDLQPRRRVAIVTLLLSTASQVYLAMATLLMQSLQQGQHTAAAQTLRAVLAWVQMSPHPSSGSGGSGQLNPADFYSQDPRLFQAVLAALATDSSSGDVAAGAAAVLLAVLGSNKFGPEEDHDAVALTAVINALLSLHPILTTVHEHTALAIGQVGAAVAERWPEGVCGLLPDSLNFAKLMLDCLDRPEPMITESILDFFFMVNTVPLSQRPLALGPPLFETMMIKLQRHIAYPQTFPIQGWAEDFSEIDPEAFSRMRDVVLPEVLQEAYGLLRVRYLAWAWEQLQEATTWQHAEMAMYYIGAVALSARARGLAGPESLRESAVAKDAAATRRVLAAIFTHICCSILSSSGAVSIGSISTGEGTSTVLPSSGLVVLTSHYAVRCTACWLIEQYAVWFGKAEEAPAHDALKTALFLMNMNCTATTAAKAFNALCLRCSTRLRNSSTVLELLEPVHAALLRGHLPLEDEMLLVEGMAHVTAGLPSEQAEGAATHLTRPFVQDFQTAAAATSTAGDHPPNSTSVKTVIRALHLVAAALKSFLSAALSSGASSSSGGPAVGVLHSMSDALDTISRSPQWQRDPEVMSAVVEVYKQAVCSARRRSLELLPAVMPVVGAVFAATALPSCLDVLAEAVEIHFQDLSIIDQLLAGMGAACEAAFPALRGNGLREHGALAAALLGLADSFAVYAPAALWPSPLFPPLLELAIATVAQAREIEPSTRALSVIGHVVSTQERAVGDFVGPGISQSHVDAVHAVLISHGQSMVEALLRGLCDTCPRQSMRTAGDRLRSLLTHQILVASGSAGGQGVGFWLQTVVMSGQLPGCAEGLLTQETCAKFCSLVLSGNLRAARLTGLIVDFGLVARREETAEVLLAYEL
;
A
#
# COMPACT_ATOMS: atom_id res chain seq x y z
N MET A 1 -48.50 14.34 -24.19
CA MET A 1 -47.59 13.95 -23.10
C MET A 1 -46.71 12.85 -23.69
N ALA A 2 -45.42 13.10 -23.86
CA ALA A 2 -44.50 12.12 -24.47
C ALA A 2 -44.43 10.87 -23.58
N SER A 3 -44.38 9.69 -24.17
CA SER A 3 -44.23 8.45 -23.40
C SER A 3 -42.87 8.46 -22.68
N SER A 4 -42.78 7.86 -21.48
CA SER A 4 -41.50 7.76 -20.75
C SER A 4 -40.39 7.17 -21.62
N ALA A 5 -40.75 6.24 -22.53
CA ALA A 5 -39.85 5.66 -23.52
C ALA A 5 -39.27 6.69 -24.50
N ASP A 6 -40.08 7.62 -25.04
CA ASP A 6 -39.59 8.65 -25.98
C ASP A 6 -38.57 9.59 -25.33
N SER A 7 -38.80 9.96 -24.07
CA SER A 7 -37.86 10.77 -23.30
C SER A 7 -36.53 10.04 -23.05
N VAL A 8 -36.58 8.74 -22.76
CA VAL A 8 -35.37 7.91 -22.62
C VAL A 8 -34.62 7.80 -23.96
N ARG A 9 -35.32 7.57 -25.08
CA ARG A 9 -34.69 7.54 -26.42
C ARG A 9 -33.94 8.83 -26.72
N GLN A 10 -34.57 9.98 -26.47
CA GLN A 10 -33.95 11.29 -26.69
C GLN A 10 -32.73 11.51 -25.79
N ALA A 11 -32.82 11.15 -24.51
CA ALA A 11 -31.70 11.30 -23.58
C ALA A 11 -30.52 10.39 -23.94
N VAL A 12 -30.77 9.13 -24.33
CA VAL A 12 -29.70 8.21 -24.77
C VAL A 12 -29.04 8.70 -26.05
N LEU A 13 -29.83 9.15 -27.03
CA LEU A 13 -29.27 9.71 -28.27
C LEU A 13 -28.46 11.00 -28.00
N ALA A 14 -28.92 11.86 -27.09
CA ALA A 14 -28.18 13.06 -26.68
C ALA A 14 -26.87 12.71 -25.93
N LEU A 15 -26.84 11.60 -25.19
CA LEU A 15 -25.62 11.13 -24.51
C LEU A 15 -24.56 10.67 -25.52
N TYR A 16 -24.95 9.93 -26.56
CA TYR A 16 -24.02 9.39 -27.56
C TYR A 16 -23.69 10.36 -28.70
N ARG A 17 -24.58 11.29 -29.02
CA ARG A 17 -24.49 12.14 -30.24
C ARG A 17 -24.57 13.65 -29.96
N GLY A 18 -24.78 14.07 -28.72
CA GLY A 18 -24.92 15.49 -28.35
C GLY A 18 -23.60 16.17 -27.97
N ASP A 19 -23.64 17.49 -27.86
CA ASP A 19 -22.53 18.31 -27.35
C ASP A 19 -22.19 17.98 -25.89
N PRO A 20 -20.96 18.22 -25.40
CA PRO A 20 -20.53 17.84 -24.04
C PRO A 20 -21.48 18.33 -22.92
N ASN A 21 -22.06 19.53 -23.05
CA ASN A 21 -23.05 20.04 -22.10
C ASN A 21 -24.39 19.29 -22.16
N GLN A 22 -24.86 18.92 -23.35
CA GLN A 22 -26.10 18.15 -23.52
C GLN A 22 -25.91 16.71 -23.05
N ALA A 23 -24.75 16.11 -23.31
CA ALA A 23 -24.40 14.79 -22.83
C ALA A 23 -24.34 14.76 -21.29
N GLN A 24 -23.78 15.78 -20.64
CA GLN A 24 -23.74 15.88 -19.18
C GLN A 24 -25.15 16.00 -18.57
N GLN A 25 -26.02 16.83 -19.17
CA GLN A 25 -27.41 16.97 -18.74
C GLN A 25 -28.18 15.66 -18.92
N ALA A 26 -28.06 15.03 -20.09
CA ALA A 26 -28.68 13.74 -20.39
C ALA A 26 -28.20 12.65 -19.41
N ASN A 27 -26.91 12.58 -19.11
CA ASN A 27 -26.36 11.63 -18.14
C ASN A 27 -26.94 11.86 -16.74
N SER A 28 -26.99 13.10 -16.27
CA SER A 28 -27.56 13.42 -14.94
C SER A 28 -29.04 13.02 -14.83
N TRP A 29 -29.81 13.22 -15.89
CA TRP A 29 -31.21 12.82 -15.95
C TRP A 29 -31.36 11.29 -16.01
N LEU A 30 -30.53 10.60 -16.81
CA LEU A 30 -30.54 9.14 -16.91
C LEU A 30 -30.15 8.47 -15.57
N ILE A 31 -29.24 9.06 -14.80
CA ILE A 31 -28.89 8.58 -13.45
C ILE A 31 -30.10 8.67 -12.51
N GLN A 32 -30.85 9.78 -12.55
CA GLN A 32 -32.08 9.93 -11.77
C GLN A 32 -33.16 8.95 -12.24
N PHE A 33 -33.32 8.79 -13.56
CA PHE A 33 -34.29 7.86 -14.13
C PHE A 33 -34.02 6.40 -13.74
N GLN A 34 -32.74 5.98 -13.69
CA GLN A 34 -32.36 4.63 -13.30
C GLN A 34 -32.88 4.22 -11.91
N GLN A 35 -33.01 5.16 -10.99
CA GLN A 35 -33.53 4.96 -9.63
C GLN A 35 -35.05 4.89 -9.58
N SER A 36 -35.75 5.26 -10.67
CA SER A 36 -37.22 5.28 -10.71
C SER A 36 -37.82 3.88 -10.89
N PRO A 37 -39.05 3.61 -10.40
CA PRO A 37 -39.73 2.35 -10.62
C PRO A 37 -40.18 2.15 -12.08
N GLU A 38 -40.41 3.24 -12.82
CA GLU A 38 -40.82 3.23 -14.24
C GLU A 38 -39.72 2.67 -15.17
N ALA A 39 -38.48 2.68 -14.70
CA ALA A 39 -37.33 2.17 -15.44
C ALA A 39 -37.42 0.66 -15.74
N TRP A 40 -38.14 -0.13 -14.94
CA TRP A 40 -38.38 -1.56 -15.21
C TRP A 40 -39.19 -1.78 -16.49
N GLN A 41 -40.34 -1.10 -16.58
CA GLN A 41 -41.25 -1.23 -17.72
C GLN A 41 -40.67 -0.57 -18.98
N THR A 42 -40.10 0.62 -18.82
CA THR A 42 -39.52 1.38 -19.92
C THR A 42 -38.27 0.69 -20.47
N GLY A 43 -37.40 0.19 -19.60
CA GLY A 43 -36.23 -0.60 -20.00
C GLY A 43 -36.64 -1.85 -20.78
N HIS A 44 -37.62 -2.61 -20.29
CA HIS A 44 -38.11 -3.80 -21.01
C HIS A 44 -38.72 -3.45 -22.38
N ALA A 45 -39.51 -2.37 -22.48
CA ALA A 45 -40.12 -1.94 -23.73
C ALA A 45 -39.10 -1.51 -24.80
N LEU A 46 -37.92 -1.03 -24.39
CA LEU A 46 -36.85 -0.58 -25.28
C LEU A 46 -35.92 -1.73 -25.74
N VAL A 47 -36.06 -2.95 -25.19
CA VAL A 47 -35.40 -4.15 -25.71
C VAL A 47 -36.26 -4.72 -26.86
N ASN A 48 -36.21 -4.07 -28.02
CA ASN A 48 -36.96 -4.46 -29.21
C ASN A 48 -36.09 -4.37 -30.48
N ALA A 49 -36.39 -5.19 -31.50
CA ALA A 49 -35.69 -5.25 -32.78
C ALA A 49 -35.70 -3.91 -33.53
N ASP A 50 -36.78 -3.13 -33.37
CA ASP A 50 -37.00 -1.86 -34.07
C ASP A 50 -36.14 -0.70 -33.53
N GLU A 51 -35.53 -0.87 -32.35
CA GLU A 51 -34.71 0.16 -31.71
C GLU A 51 -33.24 0.11 -32.19
N PRO A 52 -32.53 1.24 -32.21
CA PRO A 52 -31.11 1.26 -32.55
C PRO A 52 -30.26 0.59 -31.45
N PRO A 53 -29.07 0.05 -31.79
CA PRO A 53 -28.26 -0.76 -30.89
C PRO A 53 -27.81 0.00 -29.62
N GLU A 54 -27.62 1.32 -29.69
CA GLU A 54 -27.27 2.15 -28.53
C GLU A 54 -28.40 2.18 -27.48
N ILE A 55 -29.65 2.21 -27.94
CA ILE A 55 -30.83 2.22 -27.08
C ILE A 55 -31.08 0.82 -26.50
N GLN A 56 -30.95 -0.23 -27.33
CA GLN A 56 -31.03 -1.62 -26.88
C GLN A 56 -29.96 -1.92 -25.81
N PHE A 57 -28.72 -1.47 -26.01
CA PHE A 57 -27.63 -1.67 -25.07
C PHE A 57 -27.86 -0.92 -23.75
N PHE A 58 -28.29 0.34 -23.81
CA PHE A 58 -28.66 1.10 -22.61
C PHE A 58 -29.79 0.41 -21.84
N ALA A 59 -30.85 -0.01 -22.54
CA ALA A 59 -32.00 -0.67 -21.95
C ALA A 59 -31.63 -2.01 -21.27
N ALA A 60 -30.84 -2.85 -21.94
CA ALA A 60 -30.36 -4.10 -21.36
C ALA A 60 -29.45 -3.85 -20.13
N SER A 61 -28.52 -2.90 -20.23
CA SER A 61 -27.62 -2.53 -19.13
C SER A 61 -28.36 -1.93 -17.92
N LEU A 62 -29.39 -1.12 -18.18
CA LEU A 62 -30.30 -0.58 -17.17
C LEU A 62 -30.99 -1.72 -16.41
N LEU A 63 -31.55 -2.69 -17.14
CA LEU A 63 -32.24 -3.83 -16.52
C LEU A 63 -31.30 -4.68 -15.68
N VAL A 64 -30.07 -4.98 -16.16
CA VAL A 64 -29.05 -5.70 -15.38
C VAL A 64 -28.75 -4.95 -14.07
N ARG A 65 -28.50 -3.64 -14.15
CA ARG A 65 -28.24 -2.81 -12.96
C ARG A 65 -29.40 -2.82 -11.98
N LYS A 66 -30.63 -2.73 -12.46
CA LYS A 66 -31.83 -2.78 -11.61
C LYS A 66 -32.02 -4.17 -10.98
N VAL A 67 -31.75 -5.26 -11.70
CA VAL A 67 -31.76 -6.62 -11.12
C VAL A 67 -30.73 -6.74 -10.00
N ARG A 68 -29.51 -6.24 -10.20
CA ARG A 68 -28.47 -6.28 -9.15
C ARG A 68 -28.84 -5.42 -7.93
N ALA A 69 -29.43 -4.24 -8.14
CA ALA A 69 -29.72 -3.29 -7.07
C ALA A 69 -31.05 -3.57 -6.33
N GLU A 70 -32.15 -3.79 -7.05
CA GLU A 70 -33.52 -3.70 -6.51
C GLU A 70 -34.27 -5.04 -6.47
N TRP A 71 -33.71 -6.13 -7.04
CA TRP A 71 -34.44 -7.39 -7.20
C TRP A 71 -34.98 -7.96 -5.89
N HIS A 72 -34.23 -7.85 -4.78
CA HIS A 72 -34.67 -8.28 -3.44
C HIS A 72 -35.93 -7.57 -2.93
N SER A 73 -36.10 -6.30 -3.30
CA SER A 73 -37.23 -5.46 -2.86
C SER A 73 -38.49 -5.65 -3.72
N THR A 74 -38.37 -6.41 -4.80
CA THR A 74 -39.44 -6.61 -5.79
C THR A 74 -40.34 -7.78 -5.37
N ASP A 75 -41.67 -7.64 -5.52
CA ASP A 75 -42.65 -8.70 -5.23
C ASP A 75 -42.33 -10.00 -6.01
N PRO A 76 -42.28 -11.18 -5.35
CA PRO A 76 -42.08 -12.47 -6.01
C PRO A 76 -42.99 -12.73 -7.22
N ALA A 77 -44.24 -12.25 -7.20
CA ALA A 77 -45.14 -12.38 -8.35
C ALA A 77 -44.64 -11.58 -9.55
N LEU A 78 -44.18 -10.34 -9.33
CA LEU A 78 -43.60 -9.48 -10.35
C LEU A 78 -42.25 -10.02 -10.84
N GLN A 79 -41.43 -10.59 -9.95
CA GLN A 79 -40.17 -11.26 -10.34
C GLN A 79 -40.42 -12.38 -11.36
N SER A 80 -41.42 -13.24 -11.12
CA SER A 80 -41.77 -14.32 -12.06
C SER A 80 -42.22 -13.80 -13.43
N GLN A 81 -42.99 -12.70 -13.44
CA GLN A 81 -43.44 -12.05 -14.67
C GLN A 81 -42.27 -11.44 -15.44
N LEU A 82 -41.34 -10.76 -14.75
CA LEU A 82 -40.14 -10.16 -15.35
C LEU A 82 -39.19 -11.23 -15.89
N GLN A 83 -38.98 -12.34 -15.16
CA GLN A 83 -38.18 -13.47 -15.63
C GLN A 83 -38.72 -14.04 -16.95
N ALA A 84 -40.02 -14.31 -17.01
CA ALA A 84 -40.67 -14.79 -18.24
C ALA A 84 -40.63 -13.76 -19.37
N ALA A 85 -40.61 -12.47 -19.06
CA ALA A 85 -40.48 -11.39 -20.04
C ALA A 85 -39.04 -11.32 -20.59
N PHE A 86 -38.03 -11.33 -19.72
CA PHE A 86 -36.62 -11.33 -20.14
C PHE A 86 -36.28 -12.56 -20.98
N ALA A 87 -36.77 -13.75 -20.59
CA ALA A 87 -36.53 -14.98 -21.36
C ALA A 87 -37.12 -14.92 -22.78
N ARG A 88 -38.28 -14.28 -22.94
CA ARG A 88 -38.90 -14.01 -24.25
C ARG A 88 -38.09 -12.99 -25.05
N SER A 89 -37.66 -11.88 -24.44
CA SER A 89 -36.84 -10.88 -25.12
C SER A 89 -35.51 -11.45 -25.59
N PHE A 90 -34.87 -12.30 -24.78
CA PHE A 90 -33.67 -13.04 -25.20
C PHE A 90 -33.96 -13.98 -26.37
N GLN A 91 -35.04 -14.77 -26.32
CA GLN A 91 -35.42 -15.67 -27.42
C GLN A 91 -35.69 -14.91 -28.73
N ASN A 92 -36.36 -13.76 -28.64
CA ASN A 92 -36.63 -12.91 -29.79
C ASN A 92 -35.32 -12.33 -30.35
N ALA A 93 -34.41 -11.88 -29.47
CA ALA A 93 -33.12 -11.31 -29.87
C ALA A 93 -32.22 -12.29 -30.63
N LEU A 94 -32.33 -13.60 -30.37
CA LEU A 94 -31.63 -14.64 -31.15
C LEU A 94 -32.07 -14.70 -32.63
N THR A 95 -33.22 -14.12 -32.96
CA THR A 95 -33.77 -14.09 -34.34
C THR A 95 -33.58 -12.75 -35.04
N TRP A 96 -33.01 -11.75 -34.37
CA TRP A 96 -32.80 -10.43 -34.97
C TRP A 96 -31.70 -10.48 -36.03
N GLU A 97 -32.00 -9.98 -37.23
CA GLU A 97 -31.02 -9.82 -38.29
C GLU A 97 -30.00 -8.72 -37.90
N GLY A 98 -28.73 -9.08 -37.77
CA GLY A 98 -27.67 -8.13 -37.43
C GLY A 98 -27.64 -7.69 -35.96
N ALA A 99 -28.16 -8.50 -35.03
CA ALA A 99 -28.11 -8.22 -33.60
C ALA A 99 -26.69 -7.87 -33.12
N SER A 100 -26.55 -6.77 -32.37
CA SER A 100 -25.26 -6.38 -31.81
C SER A 100 -24.79 -7.42 -30.77
N PRO A 101 -23.54 -7.91 -30.85
CA PRO A 101 -23.01 -8.89 -29.90
C PRO A 101 -22.97 -8.33 -28.46
N LEU A 102 -22.81 -7.01 -28.31
CA LEU A 102 -22.85 -6.34 -27.01
C LEU A 102 -24.24 -6.41 -26.37
N VAL A 103 -25.30 -6.27 -27.17
CA VAL A 103 -26.69 -6.37 -26.70
C VAL A 103 -26.99 -7.81 -26.29
N LEU A 104 -26.61 -8.79 -27.12
CA LEU A 104 -26.80 -10.20 -26.79
C LEU A 104 -26.07 -10.59 -25.50
N ARG A 105 -24.84 -10.11 -25.30
CA ARG A 105 -24.10 -10.32 -24.05
C ARG A 105 -24.80 -9.72 -22.83
N GLN A 106 -25.32 -8.49 -22.93
CA GLN A 106 -26.10 -7.89 -21.84
C GLN A 106 -27.40 -8.65 -21.56
N LEU A 107 -28.03 -9.23 -22.58
CA LEU A 107 -29.20 -10.09 -22.39
C LEU A 107 -28.83 -11.44 -21.74
N CYS A 108 -27.68 -12.03 -22.06
CA CYS A 108 -27.15 -13.19 -21.34
C CYS A 108 -26.93 -12.88 -19.85
N LEU A 109 -26.29 -11.75 -19.54
CA LEU A 109 -26.11 -11.27 -18.16
C LEU A 109 -27.46 -11.04 -17.46
N LEU A 110 -28.43 -10.45 -18.16
CA LEU A 110 -29.78 -10.23 -17.63
C LEU A 110 -30.49 -11.56 -17.29
N GLN A 111 -30.38 -12.58 -18.15
CA GLN A 111 -30.92 -13.90 -17.86
C GLN A 111 -30.25 -14.53 -16.63
N ALA A 112 -28.92 -14.44 -16.55
CA ALA A 112 -28.15 -14.99 -15.45
C ALA A 112 -28.44 -14.28 -14.11
N ALA A 113 -28.45 -12.94 -14.08
CA ALA A 113 -28.76 -12.16 -12.88
C ALA A 113 -30.20 -12.43 -12.37
N ALA A 114 -31.14 -12.69 -13.27
CA ALA A 114 -32.54 -12.96 -12.96
C ALA A 114 -32.85 -14.44 -12.67
N MET A 115 -31.85 -15.32 -12.56
CA MET A 115 -32.06 -16.77 -12.36
C MET A 115 -32.97 -17.07 -11.15
N PRO A 116 -33.98 -17.94 -11.31
CA PRO A 116 -34.87 -18.31 -10.21
C PRO A 116 -34.11 -19.13 -9.15
N ALA A 117 -34.30 -18.81 -7.88
CA ALA A 117 -33.79 -19.64 -6.80
C ALA A 117 -34.70 -20.86 -6.61
N PRO A 118 -34.16 -22.05 -6.32
CA PRO A 118 -35.01 -23.19 -5.95
C PRO A 118 -35.77 -22.87 -4.64
N PRO A 119 -36.98 -23.43 -4.44
CA PRO A 119 -37.74 -23.19 -3.23
C PRO A 119 -36.95 -23.69 -2.02
N ALA A 120 -36.88 -22.88 -0.96
CA ALA A 120 -36.29 -23.30 0.30
C ALA A 120 -36.99 -24.58 0.78
N VAL A 121 -36.21 -25.64 1.06
CA VAL A 121 -36.73 -26.85 1.69
C VAL A 121 -37.24 -26.45 3.07
N GLY A 122 -38.56 -26.27 3.19
CA GLY A 122 -39.19 -25.98 4.47
C GLY A 122 -39.12 -27.21 5.37
N GLU A 123 -38.92 -26.99 6.67
CA GLU A 123 -38.99 -27.98 7.76
C GLU A 123 -40.36 -28.69 7.89
N ASN A 124 -41.29 -28.52 6.96
CA ASN A 124 -42.55 -29.23 6.91
C ASN A 124 -42.65 -30.02 5.60
N GLY A 125 -42.56 -31.36 5.72
CA GLY A 125 -42.67 -32.34 4.64
C GLY A 125 -44.05 -32.39 3.96
N GLY A 126 -44.42 -31.30 3.29
CA GLY A 126 -45.54 -31.23 2.35
C GLY A 126 -45.01 -31.15 0.92
N SER A 127 -45.49 -32.03 0.06
CA SER A 127 -45.26 -32.07 -1.37
C SER A 127 -45.66 -30.76 -2.07
N GLY A 128 -44.78 -29.76 -2.07
CA GLY A 128 -44.84 -28.59 -2.93
C GLY A 128 -44.25 -28.94 -4.31
N SER A 129 -44.92 -28.51 -5.38
CA SER A 129 -44.75 -29.03 -6.73
C SER A 129 -43.32 -28.91 -7.30
N ALA A 130 -42.91 -29.95 -8.04
CA ALA A 130 -41.68 -30.09 -8.81
C ALA A 130 -41.47 -29.05 -9.96
N THR A 131 -42.19 -27.94 -9.95
CA THR A 131 -42.20 -26.93 -11.02
C THR A 131 -41.26 -25.75 -10.77
N ALA A 132 -40.76 -25.55 -9.54
CA ALA A 132 -39.89 -24.41 -9.21
C ALA A 132 -38.38 -24.70 -9.32
N THR A 133 -37.96 -25.97 -9.36
CA THR A 133 -36.58 -26.41 -9.67
C THR A 133 -36.25 -26.38 -11.17
N GLY A 134 -37.22 -26.02 -12.02
CA GLY A 134 -37.10 -26.08 -13.48
C GLY A 134 -36.31 -24.93 -14.11
N GLY A 135 -36.51 -23.68 -13.67
CA GLY A 135 -36.07 -22.51 -14.43
C GLY A 135 -34.55 -22.36 -14.62
N THR A 136 -33.74 -22.65 -13.60
CA THR A 136 -32.26 -22.61 -13.71
C THR A 136 -31.74 -23.74 -14.60
N ASN A 137 -32.30 -24.94 -14.46
CA ASN A 137 -31.98 -26.08 -15.31
C ASN A 137 -32.45 -25.86 -16.76
N GLU A 138 -33.58 -25.18 -16.98
CA GLU A 138 -34.08 -24.79 -18.29
C GLU A 138 -33.13 -23.81 -18.99
N LEU A 139 -32.64 -22.79 -18.26
CA LEU A 139 -31.66 -21.86 -18.79
C LEU A 139 -30.35 -22.57 -19.17
N LEU A 140 -29.89 -23.48 -18.31
CA LEU A 140 -28.69 -24.28 -18.57
C LEU A 140 -28.86 -25.21 -19.78
N ASN A 141 -29.97 -25.95 -19.84
CA ASN A 141 -30.29 -26.83 -20.97
C ASN A 141 -30.40 -26.03 -22.26
N LYS A 142 -30.98 -24.82 -22.21
CA LYS A 142 -31.04 -23.90 -23.35
C LYS A 142 -29.64 -23.51 -23.81
N ALA A 143 -28.74 -23.14 -22.88
CA ALA A 143 -27.35 -22.84 -23.21
C ALA A 143 -26.65 -24.04 -23.88
N LEU A 144 -26.84 -25.25 -23.35
CA LEU A 144 -26.29 -26.48 -23.94
C LEU A 144 -26.84 -26.78 -25.34
N THR A 145 -28.14 -26.56 -25.58
CA THR A 145 -28.72 -26.72 -26.92
C THR A 145 -28.19 -25.68 -27.92
N LEU A 146 -27.92 -24.46 -27.45
CA LEU A 146 -27.37 -23.39 -28.27
C LEU A 146 -25.92 -23.67 -28.69
N LEU A 147 -25.14 -24.48 -27.95
CA LEU A 147 -23.78 -24.86 -28.35
C LEU A 147 -23.73 -25.50 -29.75
N HIS A 148 -24.78 -26.23 -30.13
CA HIS A 148 -24.86 -26.88 -31.45
C HIS A 148 -25.29 -25.95 -32.58
N THR A 149 -25.95 -24.83 -32.27
CA THR A 149 -26.53 -23.92 -33.28
C THR A 149 -25.76 -22.60 -33.38
N ASN A 150 -25.41 -22.00 -32.25
CA ASN A 150 -24.69 -20.73 -32.12
C ASN A 150 -23.70 -20.80 -30.93
N PRO A 151 -22.53 -21.43 -31.09
CA PRO A 151 -21.59 -21.69 -29.98
C PRO A 151 -21.12 -20.42 -29.26
N GLY A 152 -20.91 -19.30 -29.98
CA GLY A 152 -20.46 -18.05 -29.36
C GLY A 152 -21.44 -17.48 -28.33
N ILE A 153 -22.75 -17.45 -28.64
CA ILE A 153 -23.77 -16.95 -27.70
C ILE A 153 -23.97 -17.93 -26.54
N ALA A 154 -23.90 -19.24 -26.82
CA ALA A 154 -24.01 -20.27 -25.81
C ALA A 154 -22.88 -20.16 -24.77
N LEU A 155 -21.64 -19.93 -25.21
CA LEU A 155 -20.50 -19.72 -24.33
C LEU A 155 -20.62 -18.44 -23.51
N GLU A 156 -21.08 -17.34 -24.10
CA GLU A 156 -21.37 -16.09 -23.36
C GLU A 156 -22.45 -16.30 -22.30
N LEU A 157 -23.51 -17.07 -22.61
CA LEU A 157 -24.55 -17.42 -21.64
C LEU A 157 -24.02 -18.30 -20.50
N LEU A 158 -23.23 -19.33 -20.82
CA LEU A 158 -22.61 -20.19 -19.80
C LEU A 158 -21.63 -19.40 -18.92
N THR A 159 -20.87 -18.49 -19.50
CA THR A 159 -19.95 -17.60 -18.76
C THR A 159 -20.74 -16.67 -17.85
N ALA A 160 -21.78 -16.01 -18.36
CA ALA A 160 -22.66 -15.13 -17.59
C ALA A 160 -23.36 -15.85 -16.43
N ILE A 161 -23.85 -17.08 -16.66
CA ILE A 161 -24.47 -17.91 -15.60
C ILE A 161 -23.51 -18.11 -14.44
N ALA A 162 -22.24 -18.40 -14.72
CA ALA A 162 -21.23 -18.63 -13.71
C ALA A 162 -20.79 -17.32 -13.01
N GLU A 163 -20.41 -16.29 -13.78
CA GLU A 163 -19.95 -14.99 -13.26
C GLU A 163 -21.02 -14.29 -12.40
N GLU A 164 -22.29 -14.34 -12.79
CA GLU A 164 -23.37 -13.69 -12.01
C GLU A 164 -23.63 -14.38 -10.67
N THR A 165 -23.18 -15.62 -10.45
CA THR A 165 -23.35 -16.26 -9.13
C THR A 165 -22.67 -15.47 -8.01
N ASP A 166 -21.63 -14.69 -8.33
CA ASP A 166 -20.94 -13.85 -7.37
C ASP A 166 -21.76 -12.62 -6.95
N ASP A 167 -22.54 -12.06 -7.86
CA ASP A 167 -23.39 -10.89 -7.64
C ASP A 167 -24.76 -11.26 -7.01
N LEU A 168 -25.04 -12.55 -6.83
CA LEU A 168 -26.28 -13.01 -6.18
C LEU A 168 -26.27 -12.79 -4.66
N GLN A 169 -27.46 -12.55 -4.10
CA GLN A 169 -27.65 -12.51 -2.65
C GLN A 169 -27.22 -13.83 -1.98
N PRO A 170 -26.60 -13.79 -0.76
CA PRO A 170 -26.04 -14.98 -0.12
C PRO A 170 -27.01 -16.17 -0.01
N ARG A 171 -28.27 -15.91 0.38
CA ARG A 171 -29.30 -16.95 0.51
C ARG A 171 -29.68 -17.60 -0.83
N ARG A 172 -29.65 -16.86 -1.93
CA ARG A 172 -29.96 -17.37 -3.29
C ARG A 172 -28.75 -18.06 -3.91
N ARG A 173 -27.56 -17.51 -3.68
CA ARG A 173 -26.28 -17.99 -4.20
C ARG A 173 -26.05 -19.46 -3.85
N VAL A 174 -26.09 -19.82 -2.56
CA VAL A 174 -25.79 -21.20 -2.11
C VAL A 174 -26.68 -22.21 -2.84
N ALA A 175 -27.97 -21.94 -2.93
CA ALA A 175 -28.93 -22.84 -3.54
C ALA A 175 -28.76 -22.96 -5.07
N ILE A 176 -28.49 -21.85 -5.75
CA ILE A 176 -28.25 -21.82 -7.21
C ILE A 176 -26.90 -22.48 -7.55
N VAL A 177 -25.83 -22.14 -6.84
CA VAL A 177 -24.50 -22.71 -7.08
C VAL A 177 -24.49 -24.20 -6.82
N THR A 178 -25.14 -24.68 -5.75
CA THR A 178 -25.25 -26.13 -5.46
C THR A 178 -25.96 -26.86 -6.61
N LEU A 179 -27.02 -26.26 -7.17
CA LEU A 179 -27.72 -26.83 -8.32
C LEU A 179 -26.83 -26.84 -9.57
N LEU A 180 -26.15 -25.73 -9.89
CA LEU A 180 -25.27 -25.63 -11.05
C LEU A 180 -24.11 -26.63 -10.98
N LEU A 181 -23.47 -26.75 -9.82
CA LEU A 181 -22.39 -27.71 -9.59
C LEU A 181 -22.86 -29.17 -9.73
N SER A 182 -24.10 -29.48 -9.37
CA SER A 182 -24.66 -30.84 -9.59
C SER A 182 -24.77 -31.22 -11.07
N THR A 183 -24.83 -30.22 -11.95
CA THR A 183 -24.93 -30.38 -13.42
C THR A 183 -23.62 -30.06 -14.16
N ALA A 184 -22.55 -29.70 -13.45
CA ALA A 184 -21.33 -29.17 -14.05
C ALA A 184 -20.62 -30.17 -14.98
N SER A 185 -20.68 -31.48 -14.68
CA SER A 185 -20.07 -32.52 -15.54
C SER A 185 -20.59 -32.53 -16.97
N GLN A 186 -21.88 -32.21 -17.18
CA GLN A 186 -22.46 -32.12 -18.52
C GLN A 186 -21.90 -30.91 -19.28
N VAL A 187 -21.70 -29.79 -18.57
CA VAL A 187 -21.17 -28.55 -19.11
C VAL A 187 -19.70 -28.70 -19.46
N TYR A 188 -18.90 -29.28 -18.57
CA TYR A 188 -17.48 -29.57 -18.79
C TYR A 188 -17.27 -30.52 -19.96
N LEU A 189 -18.07 -31.59 -20.07
CA LEU A 189 -18.00 -32.50 -21.21
C LEU A 189 -18.30 -31.77 -22.54
N ALA A 190 -19.34 -30.94 -22.58
CA ALA A 190 -19.69 -30.16 -23.77
C ALA A 190 -18.56 -29.18 -24.15
N MET A 191 -18.04 -28.42 -23.18
CA MET A 191 -16.92 -27.50 -23.38
C MET A 191 -15.64 -28.24 -23.83
N ALA A 192 -15.35 -29.42 -23.28
CA ALA A 192 -14.19 -30.22 -23.68
C ALA A 192 -14.28 -30.65 -25.16
N THR A 193 -15.47 -31.09 -25.60
CA THR A 193 -15.67 -31.47 -27.00
C THR A 193 -15.53 -30.29 -27.95
N LEU A 194 -16.09 -29.13 -27.59
CA LEU A 194 -15.98 -27.92 -28.38
C LEU A 194 -14.55 -27.41 -28.44
N LEU A 195 -13.83 -27.40 -27.30
CA LEU A 195 -12.45 -26.98 -27.24
C LEU A 195 -11.58 -27.86 -28.15
N MET A 196 -11.64 -29.18 -28.02
CA MET A 196 -10.87 -30.08 -28.90
C MET A 196 -11.20 -29.90 -30.38
N GLN A 197 -12.48 -29.74 -30.74
CA GLN A 197 -12.88 -29.49 -32.13
C GLN A 197 -12.33 -28.15 -32.64
N SER A 198 -12.43 -27.09 -31.85
CA SER A 198 -11.95 -25.76 -32.21
C SER A 198 -10.42 -25.73 -32.40
N LEU A 199 -9.67 -26.45 -31.55
CA LEU A 199 -8.22 -26.60 -31.68
C LEU A 199 -7.85 -27.37 -32.95
N GLN A 200 -8.55 -28.47 -33.25
CA GLN A 200 -8.34 -29.26 -34.47
C GLN A 200 -8.68 -28.49 -35.75
N GLN A 201 -9.68 -27.60 -35.71
CA GLN A 201 -10.13 -26.80 -36.84
C GLN A 201 -9.40 -25.46 -36.97
N GLY A 202 -8.49 -25.10 -36.05
CA GLY A 202 -7.79 -23.81 -36.05
C GLY A 202 -8.69 -22.61 -35.71
N GLN A 203 -9.81 -22.81 -35.01
CA GLN A 203 -10.74 -21.76 -34.62
C GLN A 203 -10.33 -21.13 -33.28
N HIS A 204 -9.26 -20.33 -33.28
CA HIS A 204 -8.67 -19.78 -32.06
C HIS A 204 -9.63 -18.89 -31.22
N THR A 205 -10.53 -18.14 -31.86
CA THR A 205 -11.51 -17.29 -31.15
C THR A 205 -12.53 -18.11 -30.37
N ALA A 206 -13.05 -19.19 -30.97
CA ALA A 206 -13.96 -20.10 -30.31
C ALA A 206 -13.26 -20.88 -29.17
N ALA A 207 -12.00 -21.26 -29.37
CA ALA A 207 -11.18 -21.89 -28.32
C ALA A 207 -11.00 -20.96 -27.12
N ALA A 208 -10.62 -19.69 -27.36
CA ALA A 208 -10.47 -18.69 -26.30
C ALA A 208 -11.78 -18.41 -25.54
N GLN A 209 -12.90 -18.29 -26.25
CA GLN A 209 -14.23 -18.15 -25.63
C GLN A 209 -14.60 -19.37 -24.79
N THR A 210 -14.26 -20.57 -25.25
CA THR A 210 -14.51 -21.81 -24.52
C THR A 210 -13.69 -21.85 -23.22
N LEU A 211 -12.41 -21.48 -23.28
CA LEU A 211 -11.54 -21.40 -22.11
C LEU A 211 -12.01 -20.36 -21.08
N ARG A 212 -12.51 -19.21 -21.52
CA ARG A 212 -13.14 -18.21 -20.64
C ARG A 212 -14.35 -18.79 -19.90
N ALA A 213 -15.20 -19.52 -20.62
CA ALA A 213 -16.36 -20.16 -20.00
C ALA A 213 -15.93 -21.25 -19.00
N VAL A 214 -14.93 -22.06 -19.34
CA VAL A 214 -14.34 -23.05 -18.40
C VAL A 214 -13.81 -22.37 -17.14
N LEU A 215 -13.08 -21.27 -17.28
CA LEU A 215 -12.54 -20.51 -16.15
C LEU A 215 -13.64 -20.05 -15.18
N ALA A 216 -14.70 -19.44 -15.71
CA ALA A 216 -15.82 -18.96 -14.88
C ALA A 216 -16.48 -20.09 -14.10
N TRP A 217 -16.66 -21.26 -14.73
CA TRP A 217 -17.23 -22.44 -14.05
C TRP A 217 -16.29 -23.07 -13.02
N VAL A 218 -14.98 -23.02 -13.22
CA VAL A 218 -13.98 -23.52 -12.26
C VAL A 218 -13.83 -22.61 -11.04
N GLN A 219 -14.06 -21.30 -11.21
CA GLN A 219 -14.02 -20.31 -10.12
C GLN A 219 -15.30 -20.31 -9.27
N MET A 220 -16.40 -20.85 -9.79
CA MET A 220 -17.69 -20.90 -9.11
C MET A 220 -17.59 -21.64 -7.76
N SER A 221 -18.02 -20.99 -6.68
CA SER A 221 -18.01 -21.58 -5.34
C SER A 221 -19.25 -21.18 -4.53
N PRO A 222 -19.79 -22.08 -3.69
CA PRO A 222 -21.02 -21.84 -2.95
C PRO A 222 -20.89 -20.76 -1.87
N HIS A 223 -19.67 -20.51 -1.36
CA HIS A 223 -19.42 -19.52 -0.31
C HIS A 223 -18.48 -18.40 -0.81
N PRO A 224 -18.93 -17.11 -0.81
CA PRO A 224 -18.15 -15.98 -1.36
C PRO A 224 -16.84 -15.67 -0.63
N SER A 225 -16.66 -16.11 0.62
CA SER A 225 -15.61 -15.62 1.52
C SER A 225 -14.60 -16.67 1.99
N SER A 226 -14.46 -17.82 1.32
CA SER A 226 -13.39 -18.77 1.67
C SER A 226 -12.01 -18.31 1.12
N GLY A 227 -11.58 -17.11 1.50
CA GLY A 227 -10.17 -16.75 1.58
C GLY A 227 -9.43 -17.53 2.69
N SER A 228 -10.16 -18.26 3.54
CA SER A 228 -9.61 -19.25 4.46
C SER A 228 -10.21 -20.64 4.23
N GLY A 229 -9.46 -21.51 3.56
CA GLY A 229 -9.41 -22.97 3.82
C GLY A 229 -10.69 -23.82 3.81
N GLY A 230 -11.78 -23.44 3.12
CA GLY A 230 -13.06 -24.16 3.17
C GLY A 230 -13.46 -24.90 1.88
N SER A 231 -13.17 -26.21 1.81
CA SER A 231 -13.91 -27.33 1.17
C SER A 231 -14.95 -27.11 0.05
N GLY A 232 -14.72 -26.26 -0.96
CA GLY A 232 -15.70 -26.10 -2.06
C GLY A 232 -15.15 -25.64 -3.41
N GLN A 233 -13.84 -25.45 -3.57
CA GLN A 233 -13.23 -25.06 -4.84
C GLN A 233 -12.43 -26.22 -5.44
N LEU A 234 -12.56 -26.44 -6.74
CA LEU A 234 -11.89 -27.53 -7.48
C LEU A 234 -10.36 -27.40 -7.40
N ASN A 235 -9.70 -28.39 -6.81
CA ASN A 235 -8.24 -28.55 -6.82
C ASN A 235 -7.77 -29.29 -8.11
N PRO A 236 -6.45 -29.40 -8.38
CA PRO A 236 -5.95 -30.08 -9.58
C PRO A 236 -6.38 -31.54 -9.70
N ALA A 237 -6.34 -32.31 -8.61
CA ALA A 237 -6.79 -33.69 -8.59
C ALA A 237 -8.30 -33.84 -8.86
N ASP A 238 -9.13 -32.97 -8.29
CA ASP A 238 -10.57 -32.94 -8.47
C ASP A 238 -10.91 -32.58 -9.91
N PHE A 239 -10.23 -31.57 -10.48
CA PHE A 239 -10.44 -31.19 -11.87
C PHE A 239 -10.00 -32.30 -12.84
N TYR A 240 -8.86 -32.95 -12.55
CA TYR A 240 -8.38 -34.09 -13.33
C TYR A 240 -9.32 -35.30 -13.24
N SER A 241 -9.85 -35.61 -12.05
CA SER A 241 -10.70 -36.77 -11.80
C SER A 241 -12.14 -36.58 -12.30
N GLN A 242 -12.70 -35.38 -12.16
CA GLN A 242 -14.05 -35.07 -12.65
C GLN A 242 -14.12 -35.16 -14.17
N ASP A 243 -13.18 -34.52 -14.89
CA ASP A 243 -13.18 -34.52 -16.36
C ASP A 243 -11.76 -34.54 -16.96
N PRO A 244 -11.14 -35.75 -17.07
CA PRO A 244 -9.80 -35.92 -17.64
C PRO A 244 -9.67 -35.37 -19.07
N ARG A 245 -10.76 -35.41 -19.84
CA ARG A 245 -10.80 -34.91 -21.23
C ARG A 245 -10.69 -33.40 -21.30
N LEU A 246 -11.37 -32.68 -20.40
CA LEU A 246 -11.30 -31.23 -20.35
C LEU A 246 -9.89 -30.80 -19.93
N PHE A 247 -9.34 -31.46 -18.90
CA PHE A 247 -7.97 -31.23 -18.46
C PHE A 247 -6.95 -31.40 -19.59
N GLN A 248 -7.02 -32.52 -20.33
CA GLN A 248 -6.15 -32.75 -21.49
C GLN A 248 -6.37 -31.73 -22.61
N ALA A 249 -7.61 -31.30 -22.86
CA ALA A 249 -7.91 -30.27 -23.85
C ALA A 249 -7.31 -28.90 -23.47
N VAL A 250 -7.34 -28.54 -22.18
CA VAL A 250 -6.70 -27.33 -21.66
C VAL A 250 -5.17 -27.41 -21.79
N LEU A 251 -4.56 -28.57 -21.48
CA LEU A 251 -3.12 -28.78 -21.70
C LEU A 251 -2.73 -28.72 -23.17
N ALA A 252 -3.55 -29.26 -24.07
CA ALA A 252 -3.33 -29.15 -25.51
C ALA A 252 -3.49 -27.69 -26.00
N ALA A 253 -4.38 -26.91 -25.40
CA ALA A 253 -4.58 -25.50 -25.72
C ALA A 253 -3.34 -24.65 -25.39
N LEU A 254 -2.60 -24.96 -24.32
CA LEU A 254 -1.30 -24.33 -24.02
C LEU A 254 -0.28 -24.55 -25.15
N ALA A 255 -0.31 -25.72 -25.78
CA ALA A 255 0.62 -26.09 -26.86
C ALA A 255 0.25 -25.50 -28.23
N THR A 256 -0.87 -24.79 -28.33
CA THR A 256 -1.40 -24.32 -29.60
C THR A 256 -0.78 -22.98 -29.96
N ASP A 257 -0.02 -22.96 -31.05
CA ASP A 257 0.53 -21.72 -31.60
C ASP A 257 -0.60 -20.91 -32.26
N SER A 258 -0.89 -19.74 -31.71
CA SER A 258 -1.93 -18.83 -32.20
C SER A 258 -1.32 -17.45 -32.41
N SER A 259 -1.74 -16.74 -33.46
CA SER A 259 -1.17 -15.45 -33.82
C SER A 259 -1.35 -14.36 -32.75
N SER A 260 -2.34 -14.50 -31.86
CA SER A 260 -2.59 -13.58 -30.74
C SER A 260 -2.18 -14.13 -29.37
N GLY A 261 -1.88 -15.43 -29.24
CA GLY A 261 -1.58 -16.06 -27.95
C GLY A 261 -2.78 -16.18 -26.98
N ASP A 262 -3.98 -15.74 -27.35
CA ASP A 262 -5.18 -15.72 -26.48
C ASP A 262 -5.56 -17.11 -25.97
N VAL A 263 -5.34 -18.15 -26.79
CA VAL A 263 -5.68 -19.54 -26.44
C VAL A 263 -4.75 -20.04 -25.33
N ALA A 264 -3.45 -19.76 -25.43
CA ALA A 264 -2.48 -20.15 -24.39
C ALA A 264 -2.71 -19.36 -23.10
N ALA A 265 -3.00 -18.05 -23.20
CA ALA A 265 -3.34 -17.22 -22.04
C ALA A 265 -4.62 -17.70 -21.33
N GLY A 266 -5.66 -18.04 -22.10
CA GLY A 266 -6.90 -18.62 -21.56
C GLY A 266 -6.67 -19.97 -20.88
N ALA A 267 -5.83 -20.83 -21.46
CA ALA A 267 -5.48 -22.12 -20.87
C ALA A 267 -4.67 -21.97 -19.59
N ALA A 268 -3.71 -21.04 -19.57
CA ALA A 268 -2.96 -20.68 -18.37
C ALA A 268 -3.89 -20.16 -17.26
N ALA A 269 -4.82 -19.26 -17.57
CA ALA A 269 -5.76 -18.73 -16.59
C ALA A 269 -6.61 -19.83 -15.93
N VAL A 270 -7.08 -20.82 -16.70
CA VAL A 270 -7.78 -22.00 -16.17
C VAL A 270 -6.87 -22.78 -15.22
N LEU A 271 -5.64 -23.10 -15.63
CA LEU A 271 -4.71 -23.87 -14.79
C LEU A 271 -4.33 -23.11 -13.52
N LEU A 272 -4.04 -21.81 -13.59
CA LEU A 272 -3.75 -20.96 -12.45
C LEU A 272 -4.92 -20.91 -11.46
N ALA A 273 -6.15 -20.83 -11.96
CA ALA A 273 -7.34 -20.88 -11.10
C ALA A 273 -7.45 -22.19 -10.33
N VAL A 274 -7.02 -23.31 -10.90
CA VAL A 274 -7.02 -24.63 -10.25
C VAL A 274 -5.82 -24.81 -9.31
N LEU A 275 -4.66 -24.26 -9.67
CA LEU A 275 -3.40 -24.35 -8.90
C LEU A 275 -3.32 -23.40 -7.69
N GLY A 276 -4.28 -22.49 -7.53
CA GLY A 276 -4.25 -21.44 -6.51
C GLY A 276 -4.00 -21.93 -5.07
N SER A 277 -3.29 -21.09 -4.30
CA SER A 277 -2.72 -21.37 -2.98
C SER A 277 -3.70 -21.78 -1.88
N ASN A 278 -5.01 -21.58 -2.05
CA ASN A 278 -6.04 -21.90 -1.04
C ASN A 278 -6.82 -23.20 -1.30
N LYS A 279 -6.48 -23.98 -2.34
CA LYS A 279 -7.28 -25.12 -2.80
C LYS A 279 -6.64 -26.47 -2.47
N PHE A 280 -6.36 -26.79 -1.21
CA PHE A 280 -5.73 -28.08 -0.84
C PHE A 280 -6.74 -29.23 -0.82
N GLY A 281 -6.40 -30.34 -1.47
CA GLY A 281 -7.16 -31.59 -1.39
C GLY A 281 -6.85 -32.38 -0.11
N PRO A 282 -7.72 -33.32 0.30
CA PRO A 282 -7.50 -34.16 1.47
C PRO A 282 -6.35 -35.19 1.31
N GLU A 283 -5.89 -35.45 0.08
CA GLU A 283 -4.87 -36.46 -0.25
C GLU A 283 -3.79 -35.88 -1.19
N GLU A 284 -2.54 -35.78 -0.71
CA GLU A 284 -1.40 -35.22 -1.46
C GLU A 284 -1.01 -36.04 -2.70
N ASP A 285 -1.24 -37.36 -2.68
CA ASP A 285 -0.83 -38.29 -3.74
C ASP A 285 -1.61 -38.09 -5.06
N HIS A 286 -2.86 -37.64 -5.00
CA HIS A 286 -3.69 -37.42 -6.19
C HIS A 286 -3.32 -36.13 -6.93
N ASP A 287 -2.87 -35.10 -6.20
CA ASP A 287 -2.38 -33.84 -6.81
C ASP A 287 -1.09 -34.10 -7.60
N ALA A 288 -0.21 -35.00 -7.14
CA ALA A 288 1.04 -35.32 -7.82
C ALA A 288 0.86 -35.83 -9.27
N VAL A 289 -0.18 -36.61 -9.55
CA VAL A 289 -0.46 -37.13 -10.90
C VAL A 289 -0.89 -35.99 -11.84
N ALA A 290 -1.80 -35.14 -11.39
CA ALA A 290 -2.26 -33.98 -12.16
C ALA A 290 -1.11 -33.00 -12.43
N LEU A 291 -0.31 -32.68 -11.42
CA LEU A 291 0.85 -31.80 -11.54
C LEU A 291 1.92 -32.38 -12.48
N THR A 292 2.18 -33.69 -12.41
CA THR A 292 3.10 -34.37 -13.33
C THR A 292 2.63 -34.25 -14.79
N ALA A 293 1.32 -34.33 -15.04
CA ALA A 293 0.76 -34.14 -16.38
C ALA A 293 0.94 -32.69 -16.88
N VAL A 294 0.77 -31.69 -16.01
CA VAL A 294 1.05 -30.27 -16.35
C VAL A 294 2.54 -30.10 -16.70
N ILE A 295 3.45 -30.63 -15.88
CA ILE A 295 4.89 -30.50 -16.11
C ILE A 295 5.30 -31.16 -17.43
N ASN A 296 4.79 -32.35 -17.73
CA ASN A 296 5.06 -33.03 -19.00
C ASN A 296 4.56 -32.22 -20.20
N ALA A 297 3.40 -31.56 -20.09
CA ALA A 297 2.91 -30.66 -21.12
C ALA A 297 3.84 -29.46 -21.30
N LEU A 298 4.29 -28.81 -20.22
CA LEU A 298 5.26 -27.70 -20.29
C LEU A 298 6.60 -28.13 -20.91
N LEU A 299 7.13 -29.29 -20.52
CA LEU A 299 8.37 -29.85 -21.06
C LEU A 299 8.27 -30.13 -22.57
N SER A 300 7.09 -30.51 -23.07
CA SER A 300 6.88 -30.70 -24.50
C SER A 300 7.00 -29.39 -25.31
N LEU A 301 6.85 -28.23 -24.66
CA LEU A 301 6.96 -26.90 -25.26
C LEU A 301 8.37 -26.31 -25.18
N HIS A 302 9.28 -26.94 -24.42
CA HIS A 302 10.67 -26.52 -24.31
C HIS A 302 11.38 -26.26 -25.67
N PRO A 303 11.28 -27.14 -26.69
CA PRO A 303 12.01 -26.94 -27.95
C PRO A 303 11.49 -25.78 -28.81
N ILE A 304 10.25 -25.32 -28.58
CA ILE A 304 9.66 -24.20 -29.34
C ILE A 304 9.74 -22.87 -28.60
N LEU A 305 10.11 -22.84 -27.32
CA LEU A 305 10.09 -21.66 -26.44
C LEU A 305 10.70 -20.37 -27.06
N THR A 306 11.75 -20.50 -27.87
CA THR A 306 12.40 -19.36 -28.54
C THR A 306 11.59 -18.79 -29.71
N THR A 307 10.70 -19.58 -30.31
CA THR A 307 9.92 -19.20 -31.50
C THR A 307 8.47 -18.84 -31.18
N VAL A 308 7.95 -19.21 -30.01
CA VAL A 308 6.54 -18.93 -29.67
C VAL A 308 6.32 -17.44 -29.35
N HIS A 309 5.09 -17.00 -29.58
CA HIS A 309 4.54 -15.72 -29.16
C HIS A 309 4.75 -15.42 -27.66
N GLU A 310 4.92 -14.14 -27.33
CA GLU A 310 5.16 -13.62 -25.97
C GLU A 310 4.16 -14.15 -24.94
N HIS A 311 2.86 -14.03 -25.21
CA HIS A 311 1.81 -14.50 -24.29
C HIS A 311 1.88 -16.01 -23.98
N THR A 312 2.33 -16.84 -24.91
CA THR A 312 2.49 -18.28 -24.64
C THR A 312 3.73 -18.56 -23.80
N ALA A 313 4.84 -17.83 -24.04
CA ALA A 313 6.01 -17.92 -23.19
C ALA A 313 5.72 -17.44 -21.76
N LEU A 314 4.91 -16.39 -21.61
CA LEU A 314 4.38 -15.93 -20.32
C LEU A 314 3.52 -17.00 -19.65
N ALA A 315 2.60 -17.61 -20.39
CA ALA A 315 1.77 -18.71 -19.90
C ALA A 315 2.60 -19.89 -19.38
N ILE A 316 3.68 -20.28 -20.10
CA ILE A 316 4.60 -21.33 -19.66
C ILE A 316 5.27 -20.95 -18.34
N GLY A 317 5.77 -19.71 -18.22
CA GLY A 317 6.41 -19.20 -17.00
C GLY A 317 5.46 -19.17 -15.80
N GLN A 318 4.25 -18.61 -15.97
CA GLN A 318 3.25 -18.49 -14.90
C GLN A 318 2.76 -19.85 -14.41
N VAL A 319 2.41 -20.76 -15.33
CA VAL A 319 1.98 -22.11 -14.94
C VAL A 319 3.13 -22.87 -14.29
N GLY A 320 4.36 -22.72 -14.81
CA GLY A 320 5.54 -23.35 -14.22
C GLY A 320 5.83 -22.87 -12.78
N ALA A 321 5.75 -21.56 -12.54
CA ALA A 321 5.89 -20.99 -11.20
C ALA A 321 4.78 -21.45 -10.25
N ALA A 322 3.52 -21.44 -10.68
CA ALA A 322 2.40 -21.91 -9.87
C ALA A 322 2.51 -23.41 -9.50
N VAL A 323 3.05 -24.24 -10.40
CA VAL A 323 3.37 -25.64 -10.09
C VAL A 323 4.45 -25.75 -9.01
N ALA A 324 5.48 -24.91 -9.07
CA ALA A 324 6.55 -24.88 -8.07
C ALA A 324 6.06 -24.36 -6.70
N GLU A 325 5.15 -23.39 -6.68
CA GLU A 325 4.49 -22.91 -5.46
C GLU A 325 3.65 -23.99 -4.80
N ARG A 326 2.94 -24.78 -5.61
CA ARG A 326 2.05 -25.83 -5.13
C ARG A 326 2.79 -27.07 -4.63
N TRP A 327 3.86 -27.49 -5.31
CA TRP A 327 4.61 -28.72 -4.99
C TRP A 327 6.13 -28.52 -5.09
N PRO A 328 6.73 -27.75 -4.18
CA PRO A 328 8.15 -27.41 -4.24
C PRO A 328 9.06 -28.63 -4.04
N GLU A 329 8.69 -29.60 -3.20
CA GLU A 329 9.45 -30.85 -3.01
C GLU A 329 9.46 -31.72 -4.27
N GLY A 330 8.34 -31.71 -5.02
CA GLY A 330 8.20 -32.36 -6.31
C GLY A 330 9.25 -31.90 -7.31
N VAL A 331 9.25 -30.58 -7.51
CA VAL A 331 10.15 -29.88 -8.42
C VAL A 331 11.61 -29.96 -7.95
N CYS A 332 11.85 -30.10 -6.65
CA CYS A 332 13.18 -30.22 -6.05
C CYS A 332 13.70 -31.66 -5.93
N GLY A 333 13.17 -32.64 -6.67
CA GLY A 333 13.84 -33.94 -6.85
C GLY A 333 12.98 -35.18 -6.68
N LEU A 334 11.73 -35.06 -6.20
CA LEU A 334 10.80 -36.20 -6.19
C LEU A 334 10.28 -36.53 -7.60
N LEU A 335 10.25 -35.55 -8.50
CA LEU A 335 9.92 -35.76 -9.90
C LEU A 335 11.15 -36.26 -10.69
N PRO A 336 11.00 -37.31 -11.52
CA PRO A 336 12.07 -37.80 -12.40
C PRO A 336 12.65 -36.71 -13.34
N ASP A 337 11.80 -35.82 -13.85
CA ASP A 337 12.16 -34.75 -14.80
C ASP A 337 12.39 -33.37 -14.15
N SER A 338 12.58 -33.32 -12.84
CA SER A 338 12.84 -32.07 -12.07
C SER A 338 13.95 -31.21 -12.67
N LEU A 339 15.05 -31.81 -13.12
CA LEU A 339 16.18 -31.08 -13.73
C LEU A 339 15.82 -30.49 -15.11
N ASN A 340 15.06 -31.23 -15.93
CA ASN A 340 14.61 -30.74 -17.23
C ASN A 340 13.63 -29.58 -17.05
N PHE A 341 12.79 -29.65 -16.01
CA PHE A 341 11.87 -28.57 -15.67
C PHE A 341 12.59 -27.31 -15.16
N ALA A 342 13.58 -27.46 -14.26
CA ALA A 342 14.40 -26.33 -13.84
C ALA A 342 15.17 -25.68 -15.01
N LYS A 343 15.63 -26.50 -15.97
CA LYS A 343 16.24 -26.01 -17.20
C LYS A 343 15.24 -25.23 -18.06
N LEU A 344 14.00 -25.72 -18.21
CA LEU A 344 12.93 -25.00 -18.89
C LEU A 344 12.71 -23.62 -18.27
N MET A 345 12.59 -23.54 -16.94
CA MET A 345 12.41 -22.27 -16.23
C MET A 345 13.60 -21.32 -16.44
N LEU A 346 14.84 -21.84 -16.38
CA LEU A 346 16.05 -21.07 -16.68
C LEU A 346 16.06 -20.54 -18.13
N ASP A 347 15.68 -21.36 -19.11
CA ASP A 347 15.69 -20.95 -20.52
C ASP A 347 14.55 -19.98 -20.84
N CYS A 348 13.48 -19.93 -20.02
CA CYS A 348 12.48 -18.87 -20.11
C CYS A 348 13.05 -17.49 -19.73
N LEU A 349 14.09 -17.40 -18.88
CA LEU A 349 14.78 -16.14 -18.57
C LEU A 349 15.56 -15.56 -19.76
N ASP A 350 15.80 -16.37 -20.81
CA ASP A 350 16.45 -15.86 -22.03
C ASP A 350 15.51 -14.97 -22.86
N ARG A 351 14.20 -15.01 -22.60
CA ARG A 351 13.22 -14.13 -23.22
C ARG A 351 13.47 -12.66 -22.79
N PRO A 352 13.39 -11.68 -23.71
CA PRO A 352 13.61 -10.27 -23.38
C PRO A 352 12.46 -9.62 -22.60
N GLU A 353 11.27 -10.22 -22.59
CA GLU A 353 10.08 -9.58 -22.04
C GLU A 353 10.05 -9.62 -20.49
N PRO A 354 9.90 -8.47 -19.80
CA PRO A 354 10.06 -8.39 -18.34
C PRO A 354 8.97 -9.14 -17.57
N MET A 355 7.75 -9.21 -18.09
CA MET A 355 6.62 -9.90 -17.46
C MET A 355 6.87 -11.41 -17.32
N ILE A 356 7.61 -11.98 -18.28
CA ILE A 356 8.01 -13.39 -18.27
C ILE A 356 9.01 -13.61 -17.13
N THR A 357 10.05 -12.77 -17.06
CA THR A 357 11.05 -12.81 -15.98
C THR A 357 10.40 -12.71 -14.60
N GLU A 358 9.52 -11.71 -14.37
CA GLU A 358 8.83 -11.52 -13.09
C GLU A 358 8.09 -12.77 -12.65
N SER A 359 7.33 -13.39 -13.56
CA SER A 359 6.57 -14.61 -13.27
C SER A 359 7.48 -15.81 -12.95
N ILE A 360 8.67 -15.88 -13.53
CA ILE A 360 9.60 -17.01 -13.35
C ILE A 360 10.38 -16.89 -12.04
N LEU A 361 10.59 -15.69 -11.50
CA LEU A 361 11.36 -15.53 -10.26
C LEU A 361 10.71 -16.27 -9.08
N ASP A 362 9.39 -16.39 -9.07
CA ASP A 362 8.61 -17.18 -8.11
C ASP A 362 9.08 -18.63 -8.03
N PHE A 363 9.49 -19.23 -9.14
CA PHE A 363 10.07 -20.57 -9.12
C PHE A 363 11.33 -20.65 -8.23
N PHE A 364 12.21 -19.65 -8.28
CA PHE A 364 13.44 -19.65 -7.48
C PHE A 364 13.14 -19.45 -5.99
N PHE A 365 12.18 -18.57 -5.66
CA PHE A 365 11.68 -18.41 -4.30
C PHE A 365 11.15 -19.74 -3.75
N MET A 366 10.34 -20.44 -4.55
CA MET A 366 9.73 -21.71 -4.15
C MET A 366 10.74 -22.83 -4.01
N VAL A 367 11.70 -22.95 -4.93
CA VAL A 367 12.84 -23.87 -4.77
C VAL A 367 13.61 -23.57 -3.49
N ASN A 368 13.71 -22.29 -3.10
CA ASN A 368 14.44 -21.90 -1.90
C ASN A 368 13.76 -22.33 -0.57
N THR A 369 12.46 -22.61 -0.58
CA THR A 369 11.71 -23.11 0.59
C THR A 369 12.13 -24.53 1.01
N VAL A 370 12.59 -25.36 0.06
CA VAL A 370 13.02 -26.74 0.33
C VAL A 370 14.45 -26.75 0.88
N PRO A 371 14.79 -27.45 1.98
CA PRO A 371 16.17 -27.48 2.48
C PRO A 371 17.19 -28.02 1.47
N LEU A 372 18.40 -27.45 1.41
CA LEU A 372 19.47 -27.88 0.48
C LEU A 372 19.84 -29.37 0.57
N SER A 373 19.64 -30.00 1.73
CA SER A 373 19.89 -31.43 1.93
C SER A 373 18.93 -32.33 1.16
N GLN A 374 17.76 -31.80 0.79
CA GLN A 374 16.71 -32.52 0.06
C GLN A 374 16.74 -32.21 -1.44
N ARG A 375 17.54 -31.22 -1.88
CA ARG A 375 17.66 -30.85 -3.30
C ARG A 375 18.78 -31.64 -3.99
N PRO A 376 18.62 -31.99 -5.28
CA PRO A 376 19.72 -32.37 -6.16
C PRO A 376 20.81 -31.30 -6.15
N LEU A 377 22.07 -31.71 -6.25
CA LEU A 377 23.22 -30.80 -6.26
C LEU A 377 23.14 -29.73 -7.37
N ALA A 378 22.50 -30.07 -8.49
CA ALA A 378 22.27 -29.16 -9.62
C ALA A 378 21.24 -28.05 -9.32
N LEU A 379 20.32 -28.26 -8.36
CA LEU A 379 19.30 -27.27 -7.95
C LEU A 379 19.72 -26.45 -6.72
N GLY A 380 21.00 -26.58 -6.31
CA GLY A 380 21.61 -25.76 -5.27
C GLY A 380 22.36 -24.56 -5.87
N PRO A 381 23.63 -24.30 -5.48
CA PRO A 381 24.43 -23.19 -5.99
C PRO A 381 24.48 -23.01 -7.53
N PRO A 382 24.66 -24.07 -8.37
CA PRO A 382 24.84 -23.87 -9.81
C PRO A 382 23.58 -23.33 -10.53
N LEU A 383 22.39 -23.61 -9.99
CA LEU A 383 21.13 -23.04 -10.48
C LEU A 383 21.13 -21.52 -10.36
N PHE A 384 21.46 -21.00 -9.18
CA PHE A 384 21.49 -19.57 -8.90
C PHE A 384 22.64 -18.86 -9.63
N GLU A 385 23.80 -19.51 -9.81
CA GLU A 385 24.89 -18.98 -10.62
C GLU A 385 24.46 -18.80 -12.09
N THR A 386 23.75 -19.78 -12.65
CA THR A 386 23.24 -19.72 -14.03
C THR A 386 22.12 -18.68 -14.15
N MET A 387 21.24 -18.59 -13.15
CA MET A 387 20.19 -17.56 -13.09
C MET A 387 20.81 -16.15 -13.13
N MET A 388 21.82 -15.87 -12.30
CA MET A 388 22.52 -14.57 -12.31
C MET A 388 23.12 -14.26 -13.67
N ILE A 389 23.74 -15.23 -14.34
CA ILE A 389 24.29 -15.01 -15.68
C ILE A 389 23.18 -14.64 -16.68
N LYS A 390 22.03 -15.34 -16.64
CA LYS A 390 20.90 -15.06 -17.55
C LYS A 390 20.23 -13.71 -17.27
N LEU A 391 20.12 -13.31 -16.00
CA LEU A 391 19.53 -12.04 -15.56
C LEU A 391 20.33 -10.80 -15.97
N GLN A 392 21.61 -10.95 -16.38
CA GLN A 392 22.43 -9.81 -16.83
C GLN A 392 21.75 -8.98 -17.92
N ARG A 393 21.02 -9.61 -18.85
CA ARG A 393 20.32 -8.92 -19.94
C ARG A 393 19.15 -8.04 -19.48
N HIS A 394 18.54 -8.40 -18.35
CA HIS A 394 17.40 -7.70 -17.77
C HIS A 394 17.84 -6.56 -16.84
N ILE A 395 19.06 -6.66 -16.31
CA ILE A 395 19.66 -5.64 -15.43
C ILE A 395 20.40 -4.57 -16.23
N ALA A 396 21.17 -4.98 -17.24
CA ALA A 396 22.02 -4.08 -18.00
C ALA A 396 21.18 -3.13 -18.87
N TYR A 397 21.61 -1.88 -18.94
CA TYR A 397 21.06 -0.94 -19.90
C TYR A 397 21.31 -1.41 -21.35
N PRO A 398 20.39 -1.14 -22.30
CA PRO A 398 20.60 -1.39 -23.72
C PRO A 398 21.86 -0.71 -24.26
N GLN A 399 22.46 -1.29 -25.30
CA GLN A 399 23.62 -0.70 -25.97
C GLN A 399 23.28 0.63 -26.69
N THR A 400 22.03 0.79 -27.08
CA THR A 400 21.41 1.95 -27.73
C THR A 400 21.00 3.04 -26.74
N PHE A 401 21.18 2.83 -25.43
CA PHE A 401 20.67 3.75 -24.41
C PHE A 401 21.26 5.16 -24.58
N PRO A 402 20.41 6.21 -24.63
CA PRO A 402 20.84 7.58 -24.84
C PRO A 402 21.73 8.13 -23.73
N ILE A 403 22.74 8.91 -24.13
CA ILE A 403 23.73 9.54 -23.22
C ILE A 403 23.06 10.58 -22.29
N GLN A 404 21.94 11.18 -22.72
CA GLN A 404 21.19 12.18 -21.96
C GLN A 404 20.16 11.56 -21.00
N GLY A 405 20.10 10.23 -20.91
CA GLY A 405 19.08 9.50 -20.18
C GLY A 405 17.80 9.31 -20.95
N TRP A 406 16.76 8.80 -20.29
CA TRP A 406 15.49 8.41 -20.90
C TRP A 406 14.95 9.54 -21.80
N ALA A 407 15.05 9.33 -23.11
CA ALA A 407 14.54 10.26 -24.11
C ALA A 407 13.07 9.90 -24.42
N GLU A 408 12.23 10.90 -24.69
CA GLU A 408 10.81 10.68 -25.01
C GLU A 408 10.60 9.75 -26.24
N ASP A 409 11.58 9.70 -27.14
CA ASP A 409 11.55 8.87 -28.35
C ASP A 409 12.18 7.46 -28.18
N PHE A 410 12.68 7.12 -26.98
CA PHE A 410 13.30 5.81 -26.74
C PHE A 410 12.22 4.74 -26.54
N SER A 411 12.03 3.88 -27.54
CA SER A 411 10.94 2.89 -27.60
C SER A 411 11.37 1.44 -27.39
N GLU A 412 12.67 1.18 -27.18
CA GLU A 412 13.17 -0.20 -27.02
C GLU A 412 12.81 -0.81 -25.66
N ILE A 413 12.76 -0.01 -24.60
CA ILE A 413 12.39 -0.45 -23.25
C ILE A 413 11.52 0.61 -22.60
N ASP A 414 10.43 0.17 -21.98
CA ASP A 414 9.61 1.01 -21.11
C ASP A 414 10.39 1.38 -19.83
N PRO A 415 10.65 2.67 -19.58
CA PRO A 415 11.36 3.12 -18.38
C PRO A 415 10.73 2.65 -17.08
N GLU A 416 9.40 2.65 -17.00
CA GLU A 416 8.69 2.28 -15.78
C GLU A 416 8.82 0.78 -15.50
N ALA A 417 8.66 -0.05 -16.54
CA ALA A 417 8.86 -1.50 -16.42
C ALA A 417 10.31 -1.85 -16.04
N PHE A 418 11.31 -1.18 -16.62
CA PHE A 418 12.72 -1.41 -16.29
C PHE A 418 13.04 -1.00 -14.84
N SER A 419 12.57 0.18 -14.41
CA SER A 419 12.72 0.63 -13.03
C SER A 419 12.00 -0.30 -12.05
N ARG A 420 10.76 -0.72 -12.33
CA ARG A 420 10.04 -1.70 -11.49
C ARG A 420 10.80 -3.02 -11.37
N MET A 421 11.35 -3.52 -12.48
CA MET A 421 12.15 -4.75 -12.48
C MET A 421 13.36 -4.63 -11.55
N ARG A 422 14.09 -3.52 -11.60
CA ARG A 422 15.29 -3.29 -10.77
C ARG A 422 14.98 -2.92 -9.32
N ASP A 423 13.95 -2.14 -9.06
CA ASP A 423 13.71 -1.61 -7.72
C ASP A 423 12.81 -2.51 -6.86
N VAL A 424 11.95 -3.32 -7.49
CA VAL A 424 10.95 -4.15 -6.79
C VAL A 424 11.19 -5.64 -7.01
N VAL A 425 11.37 -6.09 -8.25
CA VAL A 425 11.30 -7.51 -8.60
C VAL A 425 12.62 -8.26 -8.34
N LEU A 426 13.73 -7.73 -8.84
CA LEU A 426 15.04 -8.40 -8.75
C LEU A 426 15.72 -8.38 -7.37
N PRO A 427 15.58 -7.36 -6.50
CA PRO A 427 16.31 -7.31 -5.24
C PRO A 427 16.08 -8.52 -4.34
N GLU A 428 14.85 -9.03 -4.27
CA GLU A 428 14.50 -10.17 -3.41
C GLU A 428 15.21 -11.45 -3.86
N VAL A 429 15.12 -11.82 -5.14
CA VAL A 429 15.76 -13.05 -5.65
C VAL A 429 17.29 -12.97 -5.59
N LEU A 430 17.87 -11.78 -5.78
CA LEU A 430 19.32 -11.57 -5.67
C LEU A 430 19.79 -11.67 -4.21
N GLN A 431 18.96 -11.23 -3.25
CA GLN A 431 19.24 -11.44 -1.83
C GLN A 431 19.22 -12.92 -1.44
N GLU A 432 18.28 -13.70 -1.99
CA GLU A 432 18.28 -15.15 -1.82
C GLU A 432 19.53 -15.82 -2.41
N ALA A 433 19.88 -15.42 -3.64
CA ALA A 433 21.09 -15.89 -4.31
C ALA A 433 22.34 -15.59 -3.47
N TYR A 434 22.43 -14.40 -2.87
CA TYR A 434 23.50 -14.04 -1.94
C TYR A 434 23.46 -14.86 -0.63
N GLY A 435 22.27 -15.16 -0.10
CA GLY A 435 22.11 -16.05 1.06
C GLY A 435 22.76 -17.42 0.85
N LEU A 436 22.63 -17.95 -0.38
CA LEU A 436 23.20 -19.23 -0.79
C LEU A 436 24.69 -19.16 -1.18
N LEU A 437 25.06 -18.22 -2.07
CA LEU A 437 26.39 -18.12 -2.69
C LEU A 437 27.40 -17.34 -1.84
N ARG A 438 26.94 -16.42 -1.00
CA ARG A 438 27.74 -15.61 -0.06
C ARG A 438 28.90 -14.89 -0.75
N VAL A 439 30.13 -15.02 -0.25
CA VAL A 439 31.29 -14.33 -0.84
C VAL A 439 31.51 -14.67 -2.31
N ARG A 440 31.07 -15.85 -2.80
CA ARG A 440 31.17 -16.21 -4.22
C ARG A 440 30.37 -15.26 -5.11
N TYR A 441 29.20 -14.83 -4.65
CA TYR A 441 28.38 -13.83 -5.35
C TYR A 441 29.13 -12.52 -5.51
N LEU A 442 29.73 -12.00 -4.42
CA LEU A 442 30.45 -10.73 -4.45
C LEU A 442 31.75 -10.83 -5.24
N ALA A 443 32.45 -11.96 -5.14
CA ALA A 443 33.65 -12.21 -5.93
C ALA A 443 33.35 -12.25 -7.43
N TRP A 444 32.25 -12.91 -7.82
CA TRP A 444 31.79 -12.91 -9.21
C TRP A 444 31.41 -11.51 -9.69
N ALA A 445 30.61 -10.76 -8.91
CA ALA A 445 30.24 -9.40 -9.29
C ALA A 445 31.46 -8.46 -9.38
N TRP A 446 32.46 -8.67 -8.53
CA TRP A 446 33.74 -7.97 -8.59
C TRP A 446 34.53 -8.31 -9.86
N GLU A 447 34.60 -9.59 -10.24
CA GLU A 447 35.24 -10.03 -11.48
C GLU A 447 34.56 -9.39 -12.71
N GLN A 448 33.22 -9.38 -12.77
CA GLN A 448 32.48 -8.69 -13.83
C GLN A 448 32.79 -7.18 -13.88
N LEU A 449 32.96 -6.52 -12.72
CA LEU A 449 33.34 -5.11 -12.66
C LEU A 449 34.76 -4.87 -13.20
N GLN A 450 35.70 -5.79 -12.97
CA GLN A 450 37.07 -5.71 -13.47
C GLN A 450 37.17 -5.97 -14.98
N GLU A 451 36.34 -6.88 -15.50
CA GLU A 451 36.28 -7.24 -16.92
C GLU A 451 35.44 -6.26 -17.76
N ALA A 452 34.78 -5.30 -17.13
CA ALA A 452 33.89 -4.35 -17.79
C ALA A 452 34.61 -3.50 -18.84
N THR A 453 34.25 -3.71 -20.11
CA THR A 453 34.70 -2.89 -21.24
C THR A 453 33.72 -1.78 -21.61
N THR A 454 32.44 -1.94 -21.25
CA THR A 454 31.36 -0.99 -21.52
C THR A 454 30.81 -0.43 -20.21
N TRP A 455 30.28 0.79 -20.27
CA TRP A 455 29.72 1.44 -19.08
C TRP A 455 28.48 0.69 -18.57
N GLN A 456 27.69 0.09 -19.46
CA GLN A 456 26.53 -0.73 -19.11
C GLN A 456 26.92 -1.98 -18.33
N HIS A 457 28.01 -2.65 -18.73
CA HIS A 457 28.51 -3.82 -18.00
C HIS A 457 29.05 -3.44 -16.62
N ALA A 458 29.78 -2.32 -16.53
CA ALA A 458 30.25 -1.80 -15.24
C ALA A 458 29.09 -1.39 -14.31
N GLU A 459 28.06 -0.73 -14.85
CA GLU A 459 26.85 -0.36 -14.13
C GLU A 459 26.09 -1.59 -13.62
N MET A 460 25.90 -2.60 -14.47
CA MET A 460 25.26 -3.86 -14.13
C MET A 460 25.99 -4.58 -12.99
N ALA A 461 27.32 -4.66 -13.05
CA ALA A 461 28.10 -5.28 -11.98
C ALA A 461 27.97 -4.52 -10.65
N MET A 462 27.93 -3.18 -10.70
CA MET A 462 27.66 -2.35 -9.54
C MET A 462 26.25 -2.53 -8.98
N TYR A 463 25.25 -2.69 -9.85
CA TYR A 463 23.89 -2.99 -9.43
C TYR A 463 23.80 -4.33 -8.67
N TYR A 464 24.46 -5.39 -9.15
CA TYR A 464 24.54 -6.68 -8.44
C TYR A 464 25.10 -6.53 -7.01
N ILE A 465 26.13 -5.70 -6.83
CA ILE A 465 26.75 -5.42 -5.52
C ILE A 465 25.78 -4.66 -4.60
N GLY A 466 24.97 -3.76 -5.17
CA GLY A 466 24.03 -2.94 -4.42
C GLY A 466 22.73 -3.63 -4.06
N ALA A 467 22.21 -4.51 -4.92
CA ALA A 467 20.99 -5.28 -4.67
C ALA A 467 21.06 -6.10 -3.36
N VAL A 468 22.27 -6.51 -2.97
CA VAL A 468 22.54 -7.33 -1.78
C VAL A 468 23.13 -6.53 -0.62
N ALA A 469 23.13 -5.19 -0.71
CA ALA A 469 23.84 -4.32 0.23
C ALA A 469 23.47 -4.55 1.70
N LEU A 470 22.19 -4.79 2.00
CA LEU A 470 21.72 -5.04 3.37
C LEU A 470 22.37 -6.29 3.98
N SER A 471 22.34 -7.41 3.25
CA SER A 471 22.89 -8.69 3.69
C SER A 471 24.42 -8.69 3.67
N ALA A 472 25.04 -8.07 2.66
CA ALA A 472 26.48 -7.96 2.52
C ALA A 472 27.10 -7.09 3.61
N ARG A 473 26.52 -5.91 3.90
CA ARG A 473 27.03 -5.04 4.97
C ARG A 473 26.84 -5.65 6.37
N ALA A 474 25.72 -6.32 6.62
CA ALA A 474 25.47 -6.98 7.90
C ALA A 474 26.53 -8.07 8.16
N ARG A 475 26.85 -8.86 7.14
CA ARG A 475 27.91 -9.87 7.21
C ARG A 475 29.32 -9.26 7.30
N GLY A 476 29.58 -8.19 6.56
CA GLY A 476 30.84 -7.44 6.63
C GLY A 476 31.07 -6.78 7.99
N LEU A 477 30.03 -6.53 8.78
CA LEU A 477 30.12 -5.97 10.13
C LEU A 477 30.13 -7.04 11.24
N ALA A 478 29.95 -8.32 10.91
CA ALA A 478 30.02 -9.40 11.89
C ALA A 478 31.43 -9.45 12.52
N GLY A 479 31.51 -9.15 13.82
CA GLY A 479 32.78 -9.03 14.54
C GLY A 479 33.48 -10.38 14.74
N PRO A 480 34.83 -10.38 14.87
CA PRO A 480 35.61 -11.60 15.12
C PRO A 480 35.26 -12.29 16.45
N GLU A 481 34.77 -11.55 17.44
CA GLU A 481 34.40 -12.09 18.77
C GLU A 481 33.08 -12.86 18.77
N SER A 482 32.17 -12.58 17.82
CA SER A 482 30.85 -13.22 17.75
C SER A 482 30.87 -14.60 17.08
N LEU A 483 31.93 -14.91 16.34
CA LEU A 483 32.06 -16.11 15.53
C LEU A 483 33.35 -16.84 15.88
N ARG A 484 33.31 -17.70 16.92
CA ARG A 484 34.37 -18.71 17.17
C ARG A 484 34.70 -19.43 15.86
N GLU A 485 35.98 -19.76 15.65
CA GLU A 485 36.62 -20.43 14.48
C GLU A 485 35.71 -21.29 13.59
N SER A 486 34.78 -20.66 12.88
CA SER A 486 33.75 -21.32 12.09
C SER A 486 33.87 -20.84 10.65
N ALA A 487 33.33 -21.63 9.72
CA ALA A 487 33.26 -21.26 8.30
C ALA A 487 32.60 -19.89 8.09
N VAL A 488 31.70 -19.47 8.99
CA VAL A 488 31.02 -18.17 8.96
C VAL A 488 31.98 -17.00 9.25
N ALA A 489 32.92 -17.15 10.18
CA ALA A 489 33.93 -16.12 10.47
C ALA A 489 34.86 -15.88 9.28
N LYS A 490 35.28 -16.96 8.61
CA LYS A 490 36.13 -16.90 7.42
C LYS A 490 35.42 -16.20 6.26
N ASP A 491 34.15 -16.51 6.06
CA ASP A 491 33.30 -15.90 5.03
C ASP A 491 33.03 -14.40 5.29
N ALA A 492 32.79 -14.01 6.56
CA ALA A 492 32.65 -12.61 6.95
C ALA A 492 33.95 -11.80 6.73
N ALA A 493 35.11 -12.37 7.08
CA ALA A 493 36.40 -11.76 6.81
C ALA A 493 36.68 -11.62 5.30
N ALA A 494 36.33 -12.63 4.50
CA ALA A 494 36.47 -12.57 3.05
C ALA A 494 35.53 -11.49 2.44
N THR A 495 34.29 -11.40 2.93
CA THR A 495 33.33 -10.36 2.54
C THR A 495 33.88 -8.95 2.78
N ARG A 496 34.48 -8.69 3.96
CA ARG A 496 35.11 -7.39 4.26
C ARG A 496 36.20 -7.01 3.26
N ARG A 497 37.10 -7.94 2.97
CA ARG A 497 38.22 -7.70 2.04
C ARG A 497 37.72 -7.40 0.62
N VAL A 498 36.73 -8.16 0.14
CA VAL A 498 36.16 -7.94 -1.19
C VAL A 498 35.45 -6.58 -1.25
N LEU A 499 34.65 -6.21 -0.25
CA LEU A 499 34.01 -4.88 -0.19
C LEU A 499 35.04 -3.74 -0.14
N ALA A 500 36.11 -3.87 0.66
CA ALA A 500 37.18 -2.88 0.72
C ALA A 500 37.88 -2.71 -0.65
N ALA A 501 38.16 -3.80 -1.35
CA ALA A 501 38.74 -3.74 -2.70
C ALA A 501 37.80 -3.06 -3.70
N ILE A 502 36.51 -3.42 -3.72
CA ILE A 502 35.49 -2.83 -4.59
C ILE A 502 35.41 -1.31 -4.38
N PHE A 503 35.21 -0.85 -3.14
CA PHE A 503 35.00 0.57 -2.86
C PHE A 503 36.27 1.39 -3.06
N THR A 504 37.45 0.83 -2.77
CA THR A 504 38.73 1.48 -3.08
C THR A 504 38.87 1.67 -4.59
N HIS A 505 38.52 0.66 -5.38
CA HIS A 505 38.55 0.75 -6.84
C HIS A 505 37.61 1.85 -7.36
N ILE A 506 36.34 1.83 -6.95
CA ILE A 506 35.33 2.80 -7.39
C ILE A 506 35.77 4.24 -7.04
N CYS A 507 36.16 4.50 -5.80
CA CYS A 507 36.55 5.85 -5.37
C CYS A 507 37.82 6.33 -6.08
N CYS A 508 38.86 5.49 -6.15
CA CYS A 508 40.11 5.84 -6.82
C CYS A 508 39.90 6.11 -8.32
N SER A 509 39.07 5.31 -9.01
CA SER A 509 38.77 5.52 -10.43
C SER A 509 38.07 6.86 -10.69
N ILE A 510 37.09 7.22 -9.86
CA ILE A 510 36.34 8.48 -10.03
C ILE A 510 37.23 9.68 -9.71
N LEU A 511 37.97 9.66 -8.59
CA LEU A 511 38.83 10.78 -8.18
C LEU A 511 40.01 11.00 -9.12
N SER A 512 40.59 9.93 -9.69
CA SER A 512 41.72 10.04 -10.63
C SER A 512 41.33 10.73 -11.94
N SER A 513 40.07 10.63 -12.37
CA SER A 513 39.57 11.32 -13.58
C SER A 513 39.48 12.85 -13.43
N SER A 514 39.48 13.36 -12.19
CA SER A 514 39.34 14.79 -11.89
C SER A 514 40.64 15.59 -12.09
N GLY A 515 41.78 14.95 -12.38
CA GLY A 515 43.09 15.62 -12.38
C GLY A 515 43.51 16.20 -11.01
N ALA A 516 42.79 15.87 -9.93
CA ALA A 516 42.95 16.42 -8.59
C ALA A 516 43.87 15.60 -7.67
N VAL A 517 44.76 14.78 -8.24
CA VAL A 517 45.80 14.08 -7.46
C VAL A 517 47.18 14.47 -7.99
N SER A 518 47.75 15.55 -7.43
CA SER A 518 49.18 15.51 -7.16
C SER A 518 49.37 14.51 -6.02
N ILE A 519 50.05 13.41 -6.30
CA ILE A 519 50.34 12.35 -5.35
C ILE A 519 51.11 12.93 -4.16
N GLY A 520 50.40 13.22 -3.07
CA GLY A 520 50.95 13.14 -1.73
C GLY A 520 50.93 11.67 -1.34
N SER A 521 52.10 11.06 -1.26
CA SER A 521 52.34 9.67 -0.90
C SER A 521 51.44 9.16 0.23
N ILE A 522 50.56 8.20 -0.06
CA ILE A 522 50.02 7.29 0.95
C ILE A 522 51.12 6.26 1.21
N SER A 523 51.91 6.49 2.26
CA SER A 523 52.77 5.46 2.84
C SER A 523 51.92 4.58 3.75
N THR A 524 51.26 3.58 3.19
CA THR A 524 50.86 2.39 3.95
C THR A 524 51.94 1.33 3.73
N GLY A 525 52.52 0.87 4.83
CA GLY A 525 53.60 -0.11 4.82
C GLY A 525 53.25 -1.38 4.04
N GLU A 526 54.25 -1.86 3.31
CA GLU A 526 54.47 -3.23 2.82
C GLU A 526 53.25 -4.03 2.34
N GLY A 527 53.06 -4.05 1.01
CA GLY A 527 52.21 -5.04 0.34
C GLY A 527 51.73 -4.60 -1.04
N THR A 528 52.54 -4.84 -2.07
CA THR A 528 52.19 -4.86 -3.52
C THR A 528 51.23 -3.78 -4.03
N SER A 529 51.79 -2.72 -4.59
CA SER A 529 51.09 -1.80 -5.50
C SER A 529 50.58 -2.54 -6.74
N THR A 530 49.31 -2.96 -6.71
CA THR A 530 48.60 -3.42 -7.91
C THR A 530 48.35 -2.21 -8.80
N VAL A 531 49.14 -2.10 -9.86
CA VAL A 531 48.91 -1.17 -10.97
C VAL A 531 47.54 -1.50 -11.59
N LEU A 532 46.57 -0.61 -11.44
CA LEU A 532 45.25 -0.76 -12.06
C LEU A 532 45.39 -0.65 -13.60
N PRO A 533 44.77 -1.53 -14.39
CA PRO A 533 44.78 -1.42 -15.84
C PRO A 533 44.07 -0.13 -16.27
N SER A 534 44.75 0.67 -17.09
CA SER A 534 44.31 2.01 -17.54
C SER A 534 42.97 2.02 -18.31
N SER A 535 42.52 0.87 -18.81
CA SER A 535 41.27 0.71 -19.57
C SER A 535 40.01 0.78 -18.70
N GLY A 536 40.04 0.22 -17.47
CA GLY A 536 38.86 0.19 -16.58
C GLY A 536 38.52 1.53 -15.92
N LEU A 537 39.51 2.41 -15.74
CA LEU A 537 39.35 3.75 -15.16
C LEU A 537 38.47 4.69 -16.00
N VAL A 538 38.56 4.58 -17.33
CA VAL A 538 37.79 5.44 -18.26
C VAL A 538 36.32 5.01 -18.30
N VAL A 539 36.05 3.71 -18.21
CA VAL A 539 34.69 3.15 -18.26
C VAL A 539 33.85 3.63 -17.07
N LEU A 540 34.43 3.61 -15.86
CA LEU A 540 33.72 4.00 -14.63
C LEU A 540 33.37 5.48 -14.54
N THR A 541 34.01 6.32 -15.35
CA THR A 541 33.79 7.77 -15.37
C THR A 541 33.14 8.25 -16.66
N SER A 542 32.83 7.34 -17.59
CA SER A 542 32.36 7.68 -18.94
C SER A 542 30.89 8.16 -18.99
N HIS A 543 30.01 7.58 -18.18
CA HIS A 543 28.57 7.78 -18.28
C HIS A 543 27.93 8.20 -16.94
N TYR A 544 26.87 9.02 -16.99
CA TYR A 544 26.23 9.55 -15.78
C TYR A 544 25.55 8.46 -14.95
N ALA A 545 24.97 7.43 -15.59
CA ALA A 545 24.30 6.32 -14.91
C ALA A 545 25.28 5.58 -13.97
N VAL A 546 26.50 5.31 -14.45
CA VAL A 546 27.56 4.68 -13.65
C VAL A 546 27.91 5.51 -12.41
N ARG A 547 27.99 6.84 -12.57
CA ARG A 547 28.28 7.77 -11.47
C ARG A 547 27.11 7.83 -10.47
N CYS A 548 25.87 7.77 -10.94
CA CYS A 548 24.67 7.69 -10.09
C CYS A 548 24.66 6.38 -9.30
N THR A 549 24.90 5.23 -9.95
CA THR A 549 24.97 3.92 -9.30
C THR A 549 26.12 3.86 -8.29
N ALA A 550 27.25 4.51 -8.56
CA ALA A 550 28.33 4.64 -7.58
C ALA A 550 27.92 5.46 -6.34
N CYS A 551 27.22 6.58 -6.51
CA CYS A 551 26.67 7.35 -5.39
C CYS A 551 25.68 6.53 -4.58
N TRP A 552 24.76 5.86 -5.26
CA TRP A 552 23.77 4.97 -4.65
C TRP A 552 24.44 3.83 -3.87
N LEU A 553 25.48 3.20 -4.41
CA LEU A 553 26.26 2.18 -3.67
C LEU A 553 26.90 2.75 -2.40
N ILE A 554 27.50 3.94 -2.48
CA ILE A 554 28.10 4.60 -1.31
C ILE A 554 27.01 4.88 -0.25
N GLU A 555 25.84 5.33 -0.67
CA GLU A 555 24.68 5.55 0.20
C GLU A 555 24.24 4.25 0.92
N GLN A 556 24.04 3.17 0.17
CA GLN A 556 23.58 1.88 0.71
C GLN A 556 24.59 1.26 1.70
N TYR A 557 25.89 1.49 1.50
CA TYR A 557 26.95 0.99 2.37
C TYR A 557 27.44 2.00 3.42
N ALA A 558 26.79 3.17 3.59
CA ALA A 558 27.20 4.21 4.54
C ALA A 558 27.40 3.70 5.99
N VAL A 559 26.58 2.76 6.45
CA VAL A 559 26.72 2.14 7.79
C VAL A 559 28.01 1.34 7.91
N TRP A 560 28.43 0.66 6.84
CA TRP A 560 29.67 -0.09 6.81
C TRP A 560 30.88 0.85 6.82
N PHE A 561 30.85 1.95 6.05
CA PHE A 561 31.90 2.98 6.07
C PHE A 561 32.14 3.59 7.47
N GLY A 562 31.07 3.77 8.25
CA GLY A 562 31.15 4.34 9.59
C GLY A 562 31.75 3.41 10.64
N LYS A 563 31.55 2.09 10.50
CA LYS A 563 31.91 1.08 11.52
C LYS A 563 33.12 0.22 11.18
N ALA A 564 33.39 -0.03 9.90
CA ALA A 564 34.52 -0.86 9.48
C ALA A 564 35.80 -0.04 9.35
N GLU A 565 36.88 -0.50 9.99
CA GLU A 565 38.19 0.18 9.95
C GLU A 565 38.80 0.19 8.54
N GLU A 566 38.66 -0.92 7.80
CA GLU A 566 39.18 -1.12 6.44
C GLU A 566 38.45 -0.27 5.38
N ALA A 567 37.34 0.39 5.72
CA ALA A 567 36.50 1.10 4.75
C ALA A 567 37.07 2.49 4.39
N PRO A 568 37.18 2.85 3.09
CA PRO A 568 37.74 4.12 2.63
C PRO A 568 36.72 5.27 2.74
N ALA A 569 36.31 5.62 3.97
CA ALA A 569 35.26 6.61 4.22
C ALA A 569 35.62 8.04 3.74
N HIS A 570 36.89 8.44 3.86
CA HIS A 570 37.33 9.77 3.40
C HIS A 570 37.28 9.89 1.87
N ASP A 571 37.69 8.84 1.14
CA ASP A 571 37.67 8.83 -0.32
C ASP A 571 36.24 8.75 -0.86
N ALA A 572 35.36 7.99 -0.20
CA ALA A 572 33.94 7.96 -0.51
C ALA A 572 33.30 9.36 -0.35
N LEU A 573 33.64 10.08 0.73
CA LEU A 573 33.13 11.43 0.96
C LEU A 573 33.63 12.43 -0.11
N LYS A 574 34.93 12.39 -0.45
CA LYS A 574 35.48 13.21 -1.54
C LYS A 574 34.83 12.89 -2.88
N THR A 575 34.55 11.62 -3.13
CA THR A 575 33.87 11.17 -4.35
C THR A 575 32.46 11.74 -4.44
N ALA A 576 31.69 11.68 -3.35
CA ALA A 576 30.35 12.27 -3.28
C ALA A 576 30.39 13.80 -3.51
N LEU A 577 31.31 14.52 -2.86
CA LEU A 577 31.48 15.97 -3.08
C LEU A 577 31.86 16.32 -4.52
N PHE A 578 32.76 15.54 -5.13
CA PHE A 578 33.16 15.73 -6.51
C PHE A 578 31.97 15.56 -7.46
N LEU A 579 31.20 14.47 -7.30
CA LEU A 579 30.04 14.18 -8.15
C LEU A 579 28.86 15.14 -7.91
N MET A 580 28.76 15.74 -6.72
CA MET A 580 27.77 16.78 -6.42
C MET A 580 27.94 18.02 -7.30
N ASN A 581 29.17 18.31 -7.76
CA ASN A 581 29.43 19.43 -8.65
C ASN A 581 28.90 19.23 -10.08
N MET A 582 28.42 18.04 -10.44
CA MET A 582 27.91 17.72 -11.77
C MET A 582 26.38 17.66 -11.75
N ASN A 583 25.72 18.44 -12.61
CA ASN A 583 24.25 18.59 -12.60
C ASN A 583 23.49 17.25 -12.69
N CYS A 584 23.94 16.31 -13.51
CA CYS A 584 23.25 15.03 -13.73
C CYS A 584 23.38 14.03 -12.56
N THR A 585 24.34 14.23 -11.65
CA THR A 585 24.60 13.33 -10.50
C THR A 585 24.38 14.04 -9.16
N ALA A 586 23.99 15.31 -9.18
CA ALA A 586 23.96 16.14 -7.98
C ALA A 586 23.01 15.61 -6.91
N THR A 587 21.82 15.14 -7.32
CA THR A 587 20.76 14.64 -6.42
C THR A 587 21.18 13.34 -5.73
N THR A 588 21.68 12.36 -6.49
CA THR A 588 22.18 11.08 -5.96
C THR A 588 23.43 11.26 -5.11
N ALA A 589 24.31 12.19 -5.48
CA ALA A 589 25.48 12.55 -4.68
C ALA A 589 25.11 13.23 -3.35
N ALA A 590 24.07 14.09 -3.34
CA ALA A 590 23.60 14.74 -2.12
C ALA A 590 23.04 13.72 -1.10
N LYS A 591 22.27 12.73 -1.57
CA LYS A 591 21.77 11.62 -0.74
C LYS A 591 22.91 10.78 -0.17
N ALA A 592 23.88 10.39 -1.00
CA ALA A 592 25.07 9.66 -0.58
C ALA A 592 25.89 10.44 0.45
N PHE A 593 26.09 11.74 0.23
CA PHE A 593 26.80 12.63 1.15
C PHE A 593 26.10 12.73 2.51
N ASN A 594 24.78 12.93 2.52
CA ASN A 594 24.01 12.97 3.76
C ASN A 594 24.11 11.64 4.52
N ALA A 595 23.92 10.50 3.83
CA ALA A 595 24.05 9.18 4.46
C ALA A 595 25.43 8.95 5.09
N LEU A 596 26.50 9.36 4.41
CA LEU A 596 27.86 9.33 4.95
C LEU A 596 28.01 10.24 6.16
N CYS A 597 27.50 11.48 6.12
CA CYS A 597 27.55 12.40 7.26
C CYS A 597 26.83 11.84 8.50
N LEU A 598 25.65 11.26 8.32
CA LEU A 598 24.86 10.68 9.41
C LEU A 598 25.49 9.42 10.01
N ARG A 599 26.05 8.53 9.18
CA ARG A 599 26.56 7.21 9.62
C ARG A 599 28.03 7.21 9.99
N CYS A 600 28.84 8.10 9.41
CA CYS A 600 30.28 8.23 9.66
C CYS A 600 30.61 9.38 10.63
N SER A 601 29.63 9.94 11.34
CA SER A 601 29.85 11.12 12.19
C SER A 601 30.96 10.93 13.22
N THR A 602 31.15 9.74 13.77
CA THR A 602 32.25 9.44 14.72
C THR A 602 33.65 9.63 14.12
N ARG A 603 33.82 9.35 12.82
CA ARG A 603 35.09 9.49 12.09
C ARG A 603 35.32 10.91 11.56
N LEU A 604 34.25 11.71 11.44
CA LEU A 604 34.26 13.04 10.81
C LEU A 604 34.26 14.21 11.82
N ARG A 605 34.25 13.94 13.13
CA ARG A 605 34.22 14.94 14.24
C ARG A 605 35.55 15.69 14.46
N ASN A 606 36.21 16.10 13.39
CA ASN A 606 37.41 16.94 13.45
C ASN A 606 37.05 18.36 12.99
N SER A 607 37.39 19.37 13.81
CA SER A 607 37.05 20.77 13.51
C SER A 607 37.63 21.26 12.17
N SER A 608 38.83 20.80 11.77
CA SER A 608 39.42 21.15 10.48
C SER A 608 38.65 20.54 9.32
N THR A 609 38.31 19.25 9.42
CA THR A 609 37.53 18.55 8.40
C THR A 609 36.16 19.17 8.23
N VAL A 610 35.46 19.53 9.31
CA VAL A 610 34.14 20.17 9.20
C VAL A 610 34.21 21.52 8.47
N LEU A 611 35.22 22.34 8.76
CA LEU A 611 35.41 23.62 8.07
C LEU A 611 35.75 23.43 6.58
N GLU A 612 36.58 22.43 6.25
CA GLU A 612 36.88 22.06 4.86
C GLU A 612 35.65 21.57 4.08
N LEU A 613 34.69 20.96 4.76
CA LEU A 613 33.45 20.44 4.17
C LEU A 613 32.36 21.51 3.99
N LEU A 614 32.35 22.55 4.82
CA LEU A 614 31.36 23.62 4.73
C LEU A 614 31.47 24.41 3.43
N GLU A 615 32.69 24.68 2.97
CA GLU A 615 32.93 25.49 1.77
C GLU A 615 32.37 24.83 0.49
N PRO A 616 32.67 23.55 0.17
CA PRO A 616 32.06 22.86 -0.97
C PRO A 616 30.54 22.74 -0.89
N VAL A 617 29.99 22.55 0.31
CA VAL A 617 28.52 22.43 0.50
C VAL A 617 27.84 23.77 0.25
N HIS A 618 28.37 24.87 0.78
CA HIS A 618 27.86 26.21 0.47
C HIS A 618 27.99 26.53 -1.03
N ALA A 619 29.10 26.17 -1.66
CA ALA A 619 29.28 26.34 -3.10
C ALA A 619 28.25 25.54 -3.92
N ALA A 620 27.88 24.34 -3.50
CA ALA A 620 26.83 23.55 -4.16
C ALA A 620 25.45 24.20 -4.00
N LEU A 621 25.10 24.67 -2.79
CA LEU A 621 23.82 25.32 -2.50
C LEU A 621 23.65 26.66 -3.22
N LEU A 622 24.74 27.39 -3.48
CA LEU A 622 24.71 28.67 -4.21
C LEU A 622 24.48 28.49 -5.72
N ARG A 623 24.78 27.32 -6.30
CA ARG A 623 24.61 27.09 -7.74
C ARG A 623 23.15 26.85 -8.14
N GLY A 624 22.28 26.46 -7.20
CA GLY A 624 20.85 26.29 -7.44
C GLY A 624 20.47 25.18 -8.44
N HIS A 625 21.33 24.17 -8.63
CA HIS A 625 21.05 23.01 -9.48
C HIS A 625 20.40 21.83 -8.72
N LEU A 626 20.22 21.96 -7.40
CA LEU A 626 19.60 20.95 -6.54
C LEU A 626 18.13 21.32 -6.25
N PRO A 627 17.22 20.35 -6.21
CA PRO A 627 15.88 20.57 -5.67
C PRO A 627 15.95 20.84 -4.15
N LEU A 628 14.96 21.55 -3.63
CA LEU A 628 14.91 21.95 -2.21
C LEU A 628 15.08 20.77 -1.24
N GLU A 629 14.48 19.62 -1.57
CA GLU A 629 14.60 18.40 -0.74
C GLU A 629 16.06 17.94 -0.59
N ASP A 630 16.82 17.93 -1.68
CA ASP A 630 18.23 17.51 -1.66
C ASP A 630 19.12 18.57 -0.98
N GLU A 631 18.79 19.86 -1.13
CA GLU A 631 19.44 20.93 -0.38
C GLU A 631 19.23 20.77 1.14
N MET A 632 18.02 20.43 1.56
CA MET A 632 17.70 20.12 2.95
C MET A 632 18.53 18.93 3.46
N LEU A 633 18.66 17.85 2.68
CA LEU A 633 19.48 16.69 3.06
C LEU A 633 20.96 17.04 3.27
N LEU A 634 21.54 17.91 2.43
CA LEU A 634 22.92 18.38 2.61
C LEU A 634 23.08 19.15 3.92
N VAL A 635 22.13 20.04 4.22
CA VAL A 635 22.14 20.84 5.45
C VAL A 635 21.90 19.94 6.67
N GLU A 636 20.98 18.97 6.61
CA GLU A 636 20.73 18.01 7.69
C GLU A 636 22.00 17.21 8.01
N GLY A 637 22.69 16.69 7.00
CA GLY A 637 23.93 15.92 7.15
C GLY A 637 25.06 16.75 7.78
N MET A 638 25.29 17.96 7.27
CA MET A 638 26.31 18.85 7.84
C MET A 638 25.96 19.32 9.24
N ALA A 639 24.69 19.64 9.51
CA ALA A 639 24.22 20.00 10.84
C ALA A 639 24.44 18.84 11.84
N HIS A 640 24.23 17.58 11.43
CA HIS A 640 24.52 16.44 12.30
C HIS A 640 26.01 16.30 12.65
N VAL A 641 26.92 16.50 11.68
CA VAL A 641 28.37 16.43 11.93
C VAL A 641 28.84 17.60 12.80
N THR A 642 28.38 18.83 12.52
CA THR A 642 28.73 20.03 13.31
C THR A 642 28.25 19.91 14.76
N ALA A 643 27.07 19.32 14.98
CA ALA A 643 26.51 19.13 16.30
C ALA A 643 27.29 18.10 17.14
N GLY A 644 28.04 17.20 16.49
CA GLY A 644 28.94 16.24 17.16
C GLY A 644 30.26 16.84 17.67
N LEU A 645 30.55 18.11 17.39
CA LEU A 645 31.73 18.82 17.87
C LEU A 645 31.61 19.25 19.34
N PRO A 646 32.72 19.56 20.04
CA PRO A 646 32.68 20.16 21.38
C PRO A 646 31.88 21.49 21.41
N SER A 647 31.17 21.76 22.51
CA SER A 647 30.18 22.86 22.66
C SER A 647 30.61 24.21 22.09
N GLU A 648 31.84 24.67 22.38
CA GLU A 648 32.35 25.97 21.92
C GLU A 648 32.58 26.03 20.40
N GLN A 649 33.01 24.92 19.80
CA GLN A 649 33.27 24.83 18.36
C GLN A 649 31.99 24.53 17.57
N ALA A 650 31.02 23.85 18.20
CA ALA A 650 29.72 23.56 17.62
C ALA A 650 28.89 24.84 17.39
N GLU A 651 28.87 25.77 18.33
CA GLU A 651 28.16 27.06 18.20
C GLU A 651 28.73 27.90 17.02
N GLY A 652 30.06 28.00 16.92
CA GLY A 652 30.74 28.69 15.82
C GLY A 652 30.48 28.05 14.45
N ALA A 653 30.56 26.72 14.36
CA ALA A 653 30.31 25.98 13.13
C ALA A 653 28.83 26.02 12.70
N ALA A 654 27.88 25.93 13.65
CA ALA A 654 26.45 26.05 13.37
C ALA A 654 26.07 27.44 12.86
N THR A 655 26.66 28.48 13.44
CA THR A 655 26.50 29.86 12.95
C THR A 655 27.09 30.00 11.55
N HIS A 656 28.24 29.37 11.28
CA HIS A 656 28.84 29.38 9.94
C HIS A 656 27.94 28.70 8.89
N LEU A 657 27.37 27.54 9.23
CA LEU A 657 26.50 26.77 8.34
C LEU A 657 25.22 27.54 7.96
N THR A 658 24.56 28.16 8.94
CA THR A 658 23.24 28.79 8.78
C THR A 658 23.27 30.23 8.28
N ARG A 659 24.41 30.92 8.42
CA ARG A 659 24.60 32.33 8.01
C ARG A 659 24.02 32.71 6.63
N PRO A 660 24.31 31.99 5.52
CA PRO A 660 23.80 32.39 4.21
C PRO A 660 22.27 32.38 4.16
N PHE A 661 21.62 31.38 4.76
CA PHE A 661 20.16 31.25 4.73
C PHE A 661 19.48 32.31 5.59
N VAL A 662 20.06 32.64 6.75
CA VAL A 662 19.57 33.72 7.61
C VAL A 662 19.66 35.08 6.90
N GLN A 663 20.75 35.33 6.17
CA GLN A 663 20.92 36.56 5.39
C GLN A 663 19.93 36.65 4.23
N ASP A 664 19.73 35.56 3.48
CA ASP A 664 18.73 35.49 2.41
C ASP A 664 17.31 35.74 2.94
N PHE A 665 16.97 35.16 4.10
CA PHE A 665 15.70 35.39 4.77
C PHE A 665 15.51 36.85 5.19
N GLN A 666 16.49 37.43 5.90
CA GLN A 666 16.42 38.81 6.40
C GLN A 666 16.33 39.83 5.25
N THR A 667 17.07 39.61 4.16
CA THR A 667 17.04 40.51 2.99
C THR A 667 15.71 40.45 2.26
N ALA A 668 15.14 39.25 2.07
CA ALA A 668 13.82 39.08 1.45
C ALA A 668 12.68 39.64 2.32
N ALA A 669 12.78 39.48 3.65
CA ALA A 669 11.84 40.06 4.62
C ALA A 669 11.90 41.59 4.63
N ALA A 670 13.11 42.18 4.59
CA ALA A 670 13.30 43.63 4.57
C ALA A 670 12.80 44.27 3.26
N ALA A 671 13.00 43.61 2.11
CA ALA A 671 12.61 44.12 0.79
C ALA A 671 11.10 44.31 0.60
N THR A 672 10.27 43.62 1.40
CA THR A 672 8.80 43.74 1.36
C THR A 672 8.26 44.81 2.30
N SER A 673 8.95 45.10 3.41
CA SER A 673 8.59 46.18 4.33
C SER A 673 8.61 47.59 3.70
N THR A 674 9.35 47.76 2.60
CA THR A 674 9.50 49.04 1.88
C THR A 674 8.53 49.23 0.72
N ALA A 675 7.75 48.20 0.34
CA ALA A 675 6.99 48.15 -0.91
C ALA A 675 5.49 48.54 -0.81
N GLY A 676 4.98 48.92 0.37
CA GLY A 676 3.58 49.30 0.57
C GLY A 676 2.58 48.12 0.53
N ASP A 677 1.28 48.40 0.34
CA ASP A 677 0.16 47.42 0.37
C ASP A 677 0.16 46.36 -0.76
N HIS A 678 1.23 46.25 -1.55
CA HIS A 678 1.34 45.27 -2.63
C HIS A 678 1.70 43.88 -2.08
N PRO A 679 1.10 42.80 -2.62
CA PRO A 679 1.47 41.43 -2.22
C PRO A 679 2.96 41.17 -2.53
N PRO A 680 3.63 40.31 -1.73
CA PRO A 680 5.04 40.01 -1.91
C PRO A 680 5.32 39.42 -3.30
N ASN A 681 6.46 39.80 -3.89
CA ASN A 681 6.88 39.25 -5.18
C ASN A 681 7.03 37.72 -5.08
N SER A 682 6.55 36.98 -6.08
CA SER A 682 6.62 35.50 -6.11
C SER A 682 8.05 34.95 -5.92
N THR A 683 9.07 35.71 -6.37
CA THR A 683 10.48 35.37 -6.13
C THR A 683 10.87 35.49 -4.66
N SER A 684 10.47 36.57 -3.99
CA SER A 684 10.71 36.78 -2.55
C SER A 684 10.01 35.72 -1.70
N VAL A 685 8.78 35.31 -2.07
CA VAL A 685 8.06 34.22 -1.41
C VAL A 685 8.86 32.91 -1.49
N LYS A 686 9.32 32.52 -2.69
CA LYS A 686 10.14 31.31 -2.88
C LYS A 686 11.47 31.36 -2.12
N THR A 687 12.15 32.51 -2.09
CA THR A 687 13.39 32.68 -1.33
C THR A 687 13.17 32.53 0.18
N VAL A 688 12.10 33.10 0.71
CA VAL A 688 11.73 32.97 2.14
C VAL A 688 11.41 31.51 2.49
N ILE A 689 10.57 30.85 1.69
CA ILE A 689 10.20 29.44 1.89
C ILE A 689 11.45 28.55 1.87
N ARG A 690 12.33 28.72 0.87
CA ARG A 690 13.60 27.98 0.78
C ARG A 690 14.47 28.21 2.01
N ALA A 691 14.71 29.47 2.39
CA ALA A 691 15.57 29.79 3.52
C ALA A 691 15.04 29.22 4.85
N LEU A 692 13.73 29.31 5.09
CA LEU A 692 13.09 28.75 6.29
C LEU A 692 13.21 27.22 6.35
N HIS A 693 12.97 26.52 5.23
CA HIS A 693 13.14 25.06 5.19
C HIS A 693 14.59 24.61 5.43
N LEU A 694 15.59 25.33 4.90
CA LEU A 694 17.00 25.02 5.16
C LEU A 694 17.39 25.28 6.62
N VAL A 695 16.86 26.32 7.25
CA VAL A 695 17.05 26.58 8.69
C VAL A 695 16.37 25.50 9.53
N ALA A 696 15.13 25.13 9.21
CA ALA A 696 14.42 24.06 9.91
C ALA A 696 15.16 22.72 9.83
N ALA A 697 15.69 22.37 8.65
CA ALA A 697 16.54 21.20 8.43
C ALA A 697 17.79 21.21 9.33
N ALA A 698 18.48 22.36 9.45
CA ALA A 698 19.63 22.50 10.33
C ALA A 698 19.24 22.30 11.81
N LEU A 699 18.16 22.95 12.27
CA LEU A 699 17.66 22.88 13.64
C LEU A 699 17.28 21.45 14.04
N LYS A 700 16.57 20.74 13.16
CA LYS A 700 16.17 19.34 13.36
C LYS A 700 17.37 18.43 13.62
N SER A 701 18.46 18.59 12.86
CA SER A 701 19.67 17.79 13.05
C SER A 701 20.43 18.12 14.34
N PHE A 702 20.36 19.35 14.84
CA PHE A 702 20.98 19.72 16.13
C PHE A 702 20.37 18.97 17.33
N LEU A 703 19.09 18.58 17.25
CA LEU A 703 18.42 17.75 18.26
C LEU A 703 19.14 16.42 18.50
N SER A 704 19.61 15.77 17.43
CA SER A 704 20.23 14.45 17.49
C SER A 704 21.53 14.42 18.30
N ALA A 705 22.26 15.54 18.34
CA ALA A 705 23.48 15.67 19.12
C ALA A 705 23.23 16.01 20.59
N ALA A 706 22.21 16.83 20.88
CA ALA A 706 21.79 17.17 22.25
C ALA A 706 21.39 15.93 23.07
N LEU A 707 20.92 14.87 22.40
CA LEU A 707 20.67 13.55 22.98
C LEU A 707 21.95 12.74 23.29
N SER A 708 22.99 12.89 22.47
CA SER A 708 24.23 12.11 22.56
C SER A 708 25.26 12.71 23.52
N SER A 709 25.22 14.03 23.69
CA SER A 709 26.03 14.76 24.65
C SER A 709 25.14 15.04 25.87
N GLY A 710 25.21 14.19 26.89
CA GLY A 710 24.51 14.39 28.17
C GLY A 710 25.01 15.60 28.98
N ALA A 711 25.49 16.65 28.31
CA ALA A 711 26.24 17.74 28.91
C ALA A 711 25.33 18.92 29.32
N SER A 712 25.33 19.16 30.63
CA SER A 712 24.80 20.32 31.33
C SER A 712 25.76 21.53 31.28
N SER A 713 26.13 22.01 30.09
CA SER A 713 26.98 23.21 29.94
C SER A 713 26.16 24.50 29.82
N SER A 714 26.60 25.55 30.51
CA SER A 714 25.94 26.85 30.69
C SER A 714 26.11 27.85 29.53
N SER A 715 26.55 27.41 28.34
CA SER A 715 26.59 28.25 27.12
C SER A 715 25.38 27.97 26.22
N GLY A 716 24.85 29.01 25.58
CA GLY A 716 23.62 28.95 24.78
C GLY A 716 23.73 27.93 23.63
N GLY A 717 22.77 27.01 23.52
CA GLY A 717 22.84 25.96 22.50
C GLY A 717 22.84 26.53 21.07
N PRO A 718 23.42 25.82 20.08
CA PRO A 718 23.52 26.30 18.69
C PRO A 718 22.15 26.68 18.09
N ALA A 719 21.10 25.94 18.43
CA ALA A 719 19.72 26.24 18.01
C ALA A 719 19.21 27.59 18.54
N VAL A 720 19.53 27.91 19.80
CA VAL A 720 19.12 29.17 20.46
C VAL A 720 19.80 30.36 19.77
N GLY A 721 21.10 30.24 19.45
CA GLY A 721 21.84 31.29 18.75
C GLY A 721 21.28 31.61 17.36
N VAL A 722 20.92 30.57 16.59
CA VAL A 722 20.32 30.74 15.26
C VAL A 722 18.96 31.45 15.34
N LEU A 723 18.11 31.07 16.31
CA LEU A 723 16.78 31.71 16.46
C LEU A 723 16.87 33.17 16.88
N HIS A 724 17.76 33.50 17.82
CA HIS A 724 17.95 34.89 18.23
C HIS A 724 18.34 35.77 17.03
N SER A 725 19.14 35.24 16.10
CA SER A 725 19.52 35.97 14.87
C SER A 725 18.35 36.20 13.90
N MET A 726 17.28 35.40 13.97
CA MET A 726 16.12 35.49 13.07
C MET A 726 14.86 36.08 13.70
N SER A 727 14.84 36.26 15.02
CA SER A 727 13.66 36.59 15.82
C SER A 727 12.85 37.79 15.30
N ASP A 728 13.50 38.94 15.06
CA ASP A 728 12.83 40.15 14.57
C ASP A 728 12.17 39.97 13.21
N ALA A 729 12.82 39.25 12.30
CA ALA A 729 12.31 39.00 10.95
C ALA A 729 11.16 37.98 10.95
N LEU A 730 11.21 36.96 11.82
CA LEU A 730 10.11 36.00 12.02
C LEU A 730 8.87 36.67 12.63
N ASP A 731 9.05 37.56 13.61
CA ASP A 731 7.93 38.32 14.21
C ASP A 731 7.26 39.24 13.18
N THR A 732 8.07 39.90 12.34
CA THR A 732 7.58 40.78 11.27
C THR A 732 6.72 40.03 10.23
N ILE A 733 7.16 38.85 9.79
CA ILE A 733 6.43 38.04 8.81
C ILE A 733 5.16 37.44 9.42
N SER A 734 5.24 36.88 10.63
CA SER A 734 4.12 36.22 11.29
C SER A 734 2.93 37.15 11.59
N ARG A 735 3.18 38.44 11.84
CA ARG A 735 2.13 39.45 12.10
C ARG A 735 1.63 40.17 10.85
N SER A 736 2.29 39.99 9.70
CA SER A 736 1.90 40.69 8.48
C SER A 736 0.75 39.99 7.76
N PRO A 737 -0.37 40.68 7.48
CA PRO A 737 -1.55 40.08 6.85
C PRO A 737 -1.29 39.65 5.40
N GLN A 738 -0.25 40.19 4.76
CA GLN A 738 0.10 39.82 3.38
C GLN A 738 0.72 38.43 3.31
N TRP A 739 1.56 38.08 4.30
CA TRP A 739 2.22 36.77 4.39
C TRP A 739 1.28 35.70 4.97
N GLN A 740 0.36 36.08 5.86
CA GLN A 740 -0.65 35.17 6.42
C GLN A 740 -1.62 34.58 5.38
N ARG A 741 -1.74 35.20 4.19
CA ARG A 741 -2.57 34.67 3.09
C ARG A 741 -1.97 33.43 2.42
N ASP A 742 -0.66 33.24 2.54
CA ASP A 742 0.05 32.12 1.95
C ASP A 742 0.28 31.02 3.01
N PRO A 743 -0.45 29.89 2.94
CA PRO A 743 -0.33 28.83 3.91
C PRO A 743 1.04 28.15 3.88
N GLU A 744 1.75 28.14 2.75
CA GLU A 744 3.08 27.51 2.63
C GLU A 744 4.14 28.29 3.41
N VAL A 745 4.10 29.62 3.35
CA VAL A 745 5.01 30.48 4.13
C VAL A 745 4.75 30.31 5.62
N MET A 746 3.48 30.34 6.04
CA MET A 746 3.13 30.17 7.46
C MET A 746 3.47 28.77 7.97
N SER A 747 3.29 27.73 7.15
CA SER A 747 3.74 26.37 7.48
C SER A 747 5.25 26.32 7.69
N ALA A 748 6.04 26.96 6.81
CA ALA A 748 7.49 27.01 6.96
C ALA A 748 7.95 27.77 8.21
N VAL A 749 7.27 28.89 8.56
CA VAL A 749 7.54 29.64 9.81
C VAL A 749 7.23 28.79 11.04
N VAL A 750 6.08 28.12 11.06
CA VAL A 750 5.67 27.25 12.17
C VAL A 750 6.61 26.06 12.30
N GLU A 751 7.09 25.48 11.20
CA GLU A 751 8.07 24.39 11.21
C GLU A 751 9.41 24.83 11.82
N VAL A 752 9.89 26.06 11.56
CA VAL A 752 11.09 26.60 12.22
C VAL A 752 10.88 26.69 13.74
N TYR A 753 9.73 27.18 14.20
CA TYR A 753 9.40 27.24 15.63
C TYR A 753 9.25 25.85 16.26
N LYS A 754 8.67 24.90 15.54
CA LYS A 754 8.55 23.50 15.93
C LYS A 754 9.94 22.89 16.17
N GLN A 755 10.81 22.94 15.15
CA GLN A 755 12.16 22.39 15.23
C GLN A 755 13.04 23.13 16.24
N ALA A 756 12.81 24.42 16.46
CA ALA A 756 13.43 25.21 17.52
C ALA A 756 13.11 24.68 18.93
N VAL A 757 11.82 24.49 19.23
CA VAL A 757 11.37 23.97 20.52
C VAL A 757 11.88 22.55 20.73
N CYS A 758 11.75 21.70 19.70
CA CYS A 758 12.26 20.33 19.71
C CYS A 758 13.78 20.25 19.94
N SER A 759 14.57 21.02 19.19
CA SER A 759 16.05 21.00 19.27
C SER A 759 16.60 21.54 20.59
N ALA A 760 15.95 22.55 21.18
CA ALA A 760 16.36 23.13 22.46
C ALA A 760 15.94 22.29 23.68
N ARG A 761 14.94 21.39 23.55
CA ARG A 761 14.40 20.54 24.62
C ARG A 761 14.14 21.32 25.91
N ARG A 762 14.77 20.96 27.04
CA ARG A 762 14.62 21.65 28.33
C ARG A 762 15.01 23.13 28.27
N ARG A 763 15.90 23.53 27.35
CA ARG A 763 16.29 24.94 27.18
C ARG A 763 15.23 25.76 26.43
N SER A 764 14.25 25.12 25.80
CA SER A 764 13.16 25.85 25.13
C SER A 764 12.24 26.60 26.11
N LEU A 765 12.37 26.38 27.43
CA LEU A 765 11.74 27.20 28.46
C LEU A 765 12.03 28.71 28.28
N GLU A 766 13.22 29.06 27.80
CA GLU A 766 13.62 30.45 27.52
C GLU A 766 12.96 31.00 26.25
N LEU A 767 12.56 30.13 25.32
CA LEU A 767 11.99 30.50 24.03
C LEU A 767 10.45 30.53 24.04
N LEU A 768 9.81 29.65 24.82
CA LEU A 768 8.35 29.50 24.85
C LEU A 768 7.58 30.81 25.08
N PRO A 769 7.99 31.72 26.00
CA PRO A 769 7.27 32.98 26.20
C PRO A 769 7.21 33.87 24.95
N ALA A 770 8.21 33.77 24.05
CA ALA A 770 8.24 34.53 22.79
C ALA A 770 7.50 33.80 21.66
N VAL A 771 7.56 32.47 21.61
CA VAL A 771 6.98 31.65 20.53
C VAL A 771 5.47 31.49 20.67
N MET A 772 4.97 31.25 21.89
CA MET A 772 3.56 30.94 22.15
C MET A 772 2.58 32.01 21.65
N PRO A 773 2.79 33.33 21.91
CA PRO A 773 1.88 34.36 21.42
C PRO A 773 1.87 34.46 19.89
N VAL A 774 3.02 34.23 19.24
CA VAL A 774 3.16 34.28 17.79
C VAL A 774 2.40 33.11 17.14
N VAL A 775 2.60 31.88 17.62
CA VAL A 775 1.91 30.69 17.12
C VAL A 775 0.40 30.81 17.33
N GLY A 776 -0.05 31.31 18.49
CA GLY A 776 -1.47 31.57 18.76
C GLY A 776 -2.09 32.60 17.80
N ALA A 777 -1.38 33.69 17.51
CA ALA A 777 -1.84 34.71 16.56
C ALA A 777 -1.93 34.17 15.13
N VAL A 778 -0.95 33.37 14.69
CA VAL A 778 -0.97 32.72 13.37
C VAL A 778 -2.12 31.73 13.28
N PHE A 779 -2.36 30.91 14.30
CA PHE A 779 -3.50 29.99 14.33
C PHE A 779 -4.84 30.71 14.26
N ALA A 780 -5.02 31.79 15.03
CA ALA A 780 -6.25 32.59 15.00
C ALA A 780 -6.53 33.22 13.63
N ALA A 781 -5.49 33.56 12.87
CA ALA A 781 -5.62 34.17 11.55
C ALA A 781 -5.81 33.14 10.40
N THR A 782 -5.20 31.96 10.52
CA THR A 782 -5.08 31.00 9.40
C THR A 782 -5.74 29.64 9.63
N ALA A 783 -6.09 29.31 10.89
CA ALA A 783 -6.54 27.99 11.31
C ALA A 783 -5.60 26.83 10.90
N LEU A 784 -4.29 27.11 10.76
CA LEU A 784 -3.30 26.14 10.30
C LEU A 784 -3.06 25.02 11.35
N PRO A 785 -3.30 23.73 11.03
CA PRO A 785 -3.16 22.62 11.98
C PRO A 785 -1.77 22.50 12.61
N SER A 786 -0.69 22.75 11.86
CA SER A 786 0.70 22.62 12.32
C SER A 786 1.06 23.50 13.52
N CYS A 787 0.30 24.58 13.77
CA CYS A 787 0.49 25.41 14.97
C CYS A 787 0.22 24.61 16.26
N LEU A 788 -0.75 23.69 16.21
CA LEU A 788 -1.12 22.87 17.35
C LEU A 788 -0.07 21.78 17.64
N ASP A 789 0.66 21.33 16.61
CA ASP A 789 1.77 20.38 16.80
C ASP A 789 2.89 20.98 17.65
N VAL A 790 3.20 22.28 17.49
CA VAL A 790 4.19 22.99 18.31
C VAL A 790 3.78 22.97 19.78
N LEU A 791 2.48 23.17 20.05
CA LEU A 791 1.93 23.10 21.41
C LEU A 791 2.00 21.68 21.95
N ALA A 792 1.67 20.67 21.13
CA ALA A 792 1.69 19.27 21.52
C ALA A 792 3.12 18.81 21.89
N GLU A 793 4.13 19.22 21.12
CA GLU A 793 5.54 18.95 21.41
C GLU A 793 6.03 19.69 22.66
N ALA A 794 5.59 20.93 22.88
CA ALA A 794 5.91 21.66 24.09
C ALA A 794 5.34 20.98 25.36
N VAL A 795 4.13 20.41 25.27
CA VAL A 795 3.52 19.61 26.34
C VAL A 795 4.36 18.34 26.61
N GLU A 796 4.79 17.63 25.56
CA GLU A 796 5.64 16.44 25.71
C GLU A 796 6.99 16.75 26.36
N ILE A 797 7.61 17.88 26.02
CA ILE A 797 8.94 18.24 26.53
C ILE A 797 8.89 18.76 27.97
N HIS A 798 7.88 19.57 28.31
CA HIS A 798 7.81 20.34 29.58
C HIS A 798 6.70 19.89 30.52
N PHE A 799 6.25 18.64 30.43
CA PHE A 799 5.19 18.08 31.29
C PHE A 799 5.45 18.18 32.81
N GLN A 800 6.70 18.45 33.23
CA GLN A 800 7.07 18.60 34.64
C GLN A 800 6.82 20.01 35.19
N ASP A 801 6.74 21.04 34.33
CA ASP A 801 6.64 22.44 34.74
C ASP A 801 5.19 22.94 34.70
N LEU A 802 4.50 22.87 35.85
CA LEU A 802 3.07 23.18 35.98
C LEU A 802 2.67 24.56 35.46
N SER A 803 3.50 25.59 35.69
CA SER A 803 3.19 26.96 35.25
C SER A 803 3.13 27.12 33.73
N ILE A 804 3.86 26.27 33.01
CA ILE A 804 3.90 26.29 31.54
C ILE A 804 2.76 25.45 30.99
N ILE A 805 2.44 24.34 31.65
CA ILE A 805 1.26 23.53 31.32
C ILE A 805 -0.02 24.37 31.43
N ASP A 806 -0.14 25.24 32.44
CA ASP A 806 -1.29 26.16 32.55
C ASP A 806 -1.35 27.15 31.37
N GLN A 807 -0.21 27.67 30.91
CA GLN A 807 -0.14 28.55 29.73
C GLN A 807 -0.47 27.80 28.43
N LEU A 808 0.02 26.58 28.27
CA LEU A 808 -0.27 25.71 27.13
C LEU A 808 -1.76 25.33 27.10
N LEU A 809 -2.36 25.05 28.27
CA LEU A 809 -3.78 24.76 28.40
C LEU A 809 -4.64 25.98 28.00
N ALA A 810 -4.22 27.19 28.39
CA ALA A 810 -4.86 28.42 27.93
C ALA A 810 -4.75 28.60 26.41
N GLY A 811 -3.60 28.25 25.82
CA GLY A 811 -3.39 28.23 24.37
C GLY A 811 -4.32 27.24 23.65
N MET A 812 -4.51 26.04 24.20
CA MET A 812 -5.49 25.06 23.69
C MET A 812 -6.92 25.60 23.78
N GLY A 813 -7.26 26.33 24.84
CA GLY A 813 -8.56 27.00 24.99
C GLY A 813 -8.83 28.00 23.86
N ALA A 814 -7.87 28.89 23.60
CA ALA A 814 -7.95 29.84 22.49
C ALA A 814 -8.07 29.13 21.12
N ALA A 815 -7.36 28.01 20.94
CA ALA A 815 -7.47 27.21 19.72
C ALA A 815 -8.85 26.57 19.55
N CYS A 816 -9.43 26.04 20.63
CA CYS A 816 -10.79 25.48 20.61
C CYS A 816 -11.84 26.55 20.25
N GLU A 817 -11.71 27.75 20.82
CA GLU A 817 -12.61 28.88 20.52
C GLU A 817 -12.57 29.29 19.05
N ALA A 818 -11.38 29.32 18.43
CA ALA A 818 -11.22 29.65 17.02
C ALA A 818 -11.72 28.54 16.08
N ALA A 819 -11.53 27.26 16.44
CA ALA A 819 -11.76 26.14 15.53
C ALA A 819 -13.16 25.50 15.62
N PHE A 820 -13.80 25.47 16.80
CA PHE A 820 -15.11 24.84 16.97
C PHE A 820 -16.22 25.40 16.07
N PRO A 821 -16.28 26.70 15.72
CA PRO A 821 -17.26 27.19 14.76
C PRO A 821 -17.16 26.52 13.38
N ALA A 822 -15.93 26.22 12.93
CA ALA A 822 -15.68 25.58 11.63
C ALA A 822 -15.97 24.07 11.64
N LEU A 823 -15.91 23.42 12.81
CA LEU A 823 -16.07 21.97 12.97
C LEU A 823 -17.51 21.51 13.25
N ARG A 824 -18.51 22.41 13.24
CA ARG A 824 -19.91 22.03 13.46
C ARG A 824 -20.58 21.54 12.16
N GLY A 825 -21.53 20.59 12.30
CA GLY A 825 -22.30 20.07 11.16
C GLY A 825 -21.43 19.32 10.15
N ASN A 826 -21.53 19.68 8.86
CA ASN A 826 -20.72 19.08 7.80
C ASN A 826 -19.23 19.47 7.85
N GLY A 827 -18.85 20.44 8.69
CA GLY A 827 -17.48 20.93 8.81
C GLY A 827 -16.45 19.87 9.20
N LEU A 828 -16.87 18.80 9.89
CA LEU A 828 -16.00 17.66 10.22
C LEU A 828 -15.52 16.88 8.99
N ARG A 829 -16.31 16.88 7.91
CA ARG A 829 -15.95 16.23 6.64
C ARG A 829 -15.07 17.12 5.77
N GLU A 830 -15.22 18.43 5.90
CA GLU A 830 -14.47 19.42 5.10
C GLU A 830 -13.12 19.78 5.76
N HIS A 831 -13.06 19.81 7.09
CA HIS A 831 -11.88 20.24 7.87
C HIS A 831 -11.36 19.11 8.77
N GLY A 832 -11.22 17.89 8.23
CA GLY A 832 -10.76 16.70 8.96
C GLY A 832 -9.39 16.88 9.62
N ALA A 833 -8.45 17.54 8.94
CA ALA A 833 -7.10 17.83 9.46
C ALA A 833 -7.10 18.74 10.70
N LEU A 834 -7.99 19.73 10.75
CA LEU A 834 -8.13 20.63 11.91
C LEU A 834 -8.68 19.87 13.12
N ALA A 835 -9.67 19.00 12.91
CA ALA A 835 -10.17 18.12 13.95
C ALA A 835 -9.09 17.15 14.45
N ALA A 836 -8.29 16.57 13.53
CA ALA A 836 -7.19 15.68 13.86
C ALA A 836 -6.12 16.38 14.73
N ALA A 837 -5.74 17.62 14.39
CA ALA A 837 -4.73 18.37 15.15
C ALA A 837 -5.20 18.79 16.54
N LEU A 838 -6.47 19.24 16.69
CA LEU A 838 -7.04 19.52 18.03
C LEU A 838 -7.11 18.27 18.90
N LEU A 839 -7.57 17.16 18.32
CA LEU A 839 -7.62 15.87 19.03
C LEU A 839 -6.22 15.34 19.32
N GLY A 840 -5.24 15.58 18.45
CA GLY A 840 -3.83 15.27 18.67
C GLY A 840 -3.23 16.08 19.84
N LEU A 841 -3.55 17.36 19.95
CA LEU A 841 -3.16 18.19 21.09
C LEU A 841 -3.81 17.68 22.39
N ALA A 842 -5.12 17.38 22.36
CA ALA A 842 -5.83 16.80 23.50
C ALA A 842 -5.26 15.44 23.92
N ASP A 843 -4.85 14.61 22.96
CA ASP A 843 -4.18 13.32 23.16
C ASP A 843 -2.84 13.51 23.89
N SER A 844 -1.99 14.45 23.45
CA SER A 844 -0.74 14.78 24.14
C SER A 844 -0.96 15.26 25.58
N PHE A 845 -1.98 16.09 25.83
CA PHE A 845 -2.35 16.47 27.20
C PHE A 845 -2.86 15.28 28.02
N ALA A 846 -3.66 14.40 27.43
CA ALA A 846 -4.19 13.20 28.11
C ALA A 846 -3.07 12.20 28.48
N VAL A 847 -1.99 12.14 27.70
CA VAL A 847 -0.81 11.29 27.96
C VAL A 847 0.12 11.91 28.99
N TYR A 848 0.56 13.16 28.77
CA TYR A 848 1.65 13.76 29.53
C TYR A 848 1.19 14.64 30.70
N ALA A 849 0.03 15.30 30.60
CA ALA A 849 -0.49 16.22 31.61
C ALA A 849 -1.99 16.00 31.94
N PRO A 850 -2.41 14.75 32.29
CA PRO A 850 -3.82 14.43 32.55
C PRO A 850 -4.42 15.24 33.71
N ALA A 851 -3.61 15.55 34.72
CA ALA A 851 -4.04 16.33 35.89
C ALA A 851 -4.51 17.75 35.55
N ALA A 852 -4.03 18.33 34.45
CA ALA A 852 -4.44 19.65 33.98
C ALA A 852 -5.67 19.58 33.05
N LEU A 853 -5.76 18.53 32.21
CA LEU A 853 -6.83 18.37 31.24
C LEU A 853 -8.17 17.96 31.87
N TRP A 854 -8.19 16.95 32.75
CA TRP A 854 -9.43 16.40 33.30
C TRP A 854 -10.29 17.38 34.11
N PRO A 855 -9.74 18.25 34.97
CA PRO A 855 -10.54 19.27 35.65
C PRO A 855 -10.86 20.49 34.78
N SER A 856 -10.30 20.58 33.57
CA SER A 856 -10.47 21.73 32.69
C SER A 856 -11.90 21.79 32.11
N PRO A 857 -12.48 23.00 31.95
CA PRO A 857 -13.76 23.17 31.24
C PRO A 857 -13.68 22.79 29.75
N LEU A 858 -12.47 22.62 29.20
CA LEU A 858 -12.25 22.21 27.82
C LEU A 858 -12.49 20.71 27.58
N PHE A 859 -12.49 19.90 28.62
CA PHE A 859 -12.58 18.44 28.48
C PHE A 859 -13.91 17.95 27.87
N PRO A 860 -15.10 18.36 28.36
CA PRO A 860 -16.38 17.94 27.76
C PRO A 860 -16.52 18.24 26.26
N PRO A 861 -16.27 19.48 25.76
CA PRO A 861 -16.42 19.75 24.33
C PRO A 861 -15.38 19.03 23.45
N LEU A 862 -14.18 18.76 23.97
CA LEU A 862 -13.19 17.94 23.25
C LEU A 862 -13.62 16.47 23.15
N LEU A 863 -14.28 15.94 24.18
CA LEU A 863 -14.86 14.60 24.11
C LEU A 863 -16.05 14.54 23.14
N GLU A 864 -16.92 15.53 23.14
CA GLU A 864 -18.00 15.64 22.15
C GLU A 864 -17.46 15.66 20.72
N LEU A 865 -16.37 16.40 20.48
CA LEU A 865 -15.68 16.41 19.20
C LEU A 865 -15.15 15.01 18.83
N ALA A 866 -14.52 14.30 19.77
CA ALA A 866 -14.02 12.94 19.55
C ALA A 866 -15.16 11.94 19.23
N ILE A 867 -16.31 12.07 19.89
CA ILE A 867 -17.48 11.23 19.63
C ILE A 867 -18.04 11.53 18.23
N ALA A 868 -18.15 12.81 17.86
CA ALA A 868 -18.66 13.21 16.55
C ALA A 868 -17.73 12.77 15.41
N THR A 869 -16.41 12.86 15.59
CA THR A 869 -15.43 12.42 14.57
C THR A 869 -15.47 10.92 14.35
N VAL A 870 -15.57 10.09 15.39
CA VAL A 870 -15.72 8.62 15.22
C VAL A 870 -17.00 8.27 14.43
N ALA A 871 -18.09 8.98 14.69
CA ALA A 871 -19.37 8.72 14.03
C ALA A 871 -19.45 9.21 12.58
N GLN A 872 -18.62 10.19 12.17
CA GLN A 872 -18.80 10.90 10.89
C GLN A 872 -17.57 10.92 9.98
N ALA A 873 -16.36 10.84 10.54
CA ALA A 873 -15.12 10.90 9.78
C ALA A 873 -14.83 9.56 9.10
N ARG A 874 -14.48 9.62 7.81
CA ARG A 874 -14.02 8.46 7.02
C ARG A 874 -12.50 8.40 6.89
N GLU A 875 -11.80 9.47 7.25
CA GLU A 875 -10.35 9.58 7.20
C GLU A 875 -9.69 8.84 8.37
N ILE A 876 -8.51 8.27 8.13
CA ILE A 876 -7.80 7.40 9.09
C ILE A 876 -7.23 8.22 10.25
N GLU A 877 -6.62 9.37 9.97
CA GLU A 877 -5.94 10.17 10.99
C GLU A 877 -6.89 10.75 12.06
N PRO A 878 -7.96 11.49 11.73
CA PRO A 878 -8.87 12.03 12.74
C PRO A 878 -9.58 10.92 13.53
N SER A 879 -9.94 9.81 12.88
CA SER A 879 -10.56 8.67 13.58
C SER A 879 -9.60 8.01 14.57
N THR A 880 -8.32 7.86 14.21
CA THR A 880 -7.29 7.30 15.10
C THR A 880 -7.05 8.20 16.32
N ARG A 881 -6.94 9.52 16.12
CA ARG A 881 -6.76 10.49 17.23
C ARG A 881 -7.97 10.52 18.16
N ALA A 882 -9.19 10.50 17.62
CA ALA A 882 -10.41 10.46 18.41
C ALA A 882 -10.51 9.19 19.28
N LEU A 883 -10.19 8.03 18.69
CA LEU A 883 -10.17 6.75 19.41
C LEU A 883 -9.09 6.72 20.50
N SER A 884 -7.95 7.39 20.29
CA SER A 884 -6.88 7.53 21.29
C SER A 884 -7.36 8.33 22.52
N VAL A 885 -7.97 9.51 22.28
CA VAL A 885 -8.55 10.34 23.35
C VAL A 885 -9.61 9.55 24.14
N ILE A 886 -10.56 8.91 23.46
CA ILE A 886 -11.56 8.03 24.10
C ILE A 886 -10.86 6.93 24.91
N GLY A 887 -9.79 6.34 24.36
CA GLY A 887 -9.00 5.33 25.05
C GLY A 887 -8.34 5.82 26.33
N HIS A 888 -7.81 7.03 26.35
CA HIS A 888 -7.23 7.64 27.55
C HIS A 888 -8.30 7.92 28.60
N VAL A 889 -9.46 8.44 28.20
CA VAL A 889 -10.59 8.69 29.11
C VAL A 889 -11.06 7.41 29.79
N VAL A 890 -11.21 6.32 29.04
CA VAL A 890 -11.69 5.04 29.57
C VAL A 890 -10.63 4.30 30.42
N SER A 891 -9.35 4.49 30.15
CA SER A 891 -8.24 3.85 30.90
C SER A 891 -7.81 4.63 32.15
N THR A 892 -8.41 5.79 32.45
CA THR A 892 -8.07 6.61 33.61
C THR A 892 -8.17 5.87 34.94
N GLN A 893 -9.19 5.01 35.12
CA GLN A 893 -9.36 4.22 36.34
C GLN A 893 -8.28 3.15 36.51
N GLU A 894 -7.88 2.47 35.43
CA GLU A 894 -6.81 1.44 35.47
C GLU A 894 -5.45 2.07 35.82
N ARG A 895 -5.19 3.28 35.32
CA ARG A 895 -3.96 4.04 35.62
C ARG A 895 -3.88 4.54 37.07
N ALA A 896 -5.01 4.68 37.76
CA ALA A 896 -5.06 5.11 39.15
C ALA A 896 -4.79 3.98 40.17
N VAL A 897 -4.95 2.71 39.77
CA VAL A 897 -4.87 1.53 40.64
C VAL A 897 -3.49 0.83 40.62
N GLY A 898 -2.64 1.12 39.62
CA GLY A 898 -1.31 0.52 39.48
C GLY A 898 -0.19 1.26 40.24
N ASP A 899 0.79 0.52 40.78
CA ASP A 899 2.00 1.04 41.45
C ASP A 899 2.91 1.91 40.56
N PHE A 900 2.65 1.95 39.23
CA PHE A 900 3.23 2.90 38.29
C PHE A 900 2.33 4.14 38.18
N VAL A 901 2.24 4.89 39.28
CA VAL A 901 1.63 6.22 39.28
C VAL A 901 2.48 7.12 38.37
N GLY A 902 2.00 7.40 37.17
CA GLY A 902 2.39 8.63 36.48
C GLY A 902 2.06 9.81 37.41
N PRO A 903 2.93 10.82 37.53
CA PRO A 903 2.80 11.84 38.56
C PRO A 903 1.46 12.59 38.43
N GLY A 904 0.61 12.54 39.47
CA GLY A 904 -0.44 13.56 39.68
C GLY A 904 -1.90 13.20 39.40
N ILE A 905 -2.29 11.95 39.13
CA ILE A 905 -3.73 11.59 39.04
C ILE A 905 -4.28 11.33 40.45
N SER A 906 -5.08 12.27 40.96
CA SER A 906 -5.79 12.15 42.23
C SER A 906 -7.19 11.55 42.04
N GLN A 907 -7.79 11.07 43.13
CA GLN A 907 -9.17 10.56 43.12
C GLN A 907 -10.18 11.59 42.58
N SER A 908 -9.97 12.90 42.83
CA SER A 908 -10.84 13.95 42.31
C SER A 908 -10.80 14.08 40.78
N HIS A 909 -9.66 13.78 40.14
CA HIS A 909 -9.57 13.77 38.67
C HIS A 909 -10.34 12.58 38.08
N VAL A 910 -10.26 11.43 38.75
CA VAL A 910 -11.01 10.22 38.39
C VAL A 910 -12.52 10.49 38.50
N ASP A 911 -12.96 11.17 39.57
CA ASP A 911 -14.37 11.53 39.76
C ASP A 911 -14.88 12.51 38.68
N ALA A 912 -14.04 13.47 38.24
CA ALA A 912 -14.38 14.38 37.15
C ALA A 912 -14.58 13.64 35.81
N VAL A 913 -13.67 12.71 35.49
CA VAL A 913 -13.79 11.87 34.28
C VAL A 913 -15.03 10.99 34.35
N HIS A 914 -15.34 10.43 35.52
CA HIS A 914 -16.55 9.63 35.70
C HIS A 914 -17.84 10.42 35.49
N ALA A 915 -17.92 11.66 35.99
CA ALA A 915 -19.08 12.52 35.77
C ALA A 915 -19.34 12.76 34.27
N VAL A 916 -18.27 12.99 33.51
CA VAL A 916 -18.37 13.16 32.05
C VAL A 916 -18.71 11.85 31.34
N LEU A 917 -18.11 10.74 31.73
CA LEU A 917 -18.42 9.41 31.18
C LEU A 917 -19.88 9.00 31.39
N ILE A 918 -20.49 9.34 32.53
CA ILE A 918 -21.90 9.06 32.79
C ILE A 918 -22.80 9.92 31.89
N SER A 919 -22.46 11.20 31.69
CA SER A 919 -23.26 12.12 30.86
C SER A 919 -23.16 11.85 29.35
N HIS A 920 -21.99 11.42 28.85
CA HIS A 920 -21.73 11.22 27.41
C HIS A 920 -21.58 9.74 27.00
N GLY A 921 -21.75 8.81 27.94
CA GLY A 921 -21.50 7.39 27.72
C GLY A 921 -22.39 6.76 26.66
N GLN A 922 -23.68 7.10 26.65
CA GLN A 922 -24.62 6.60 25.63
C GLN A 922 -24.24 7.08 24.23
N SER A 923 -23.94 8.36 24.05
CA SER A 923 -23.51 8.92 22.75
C SER A 923 -22.21 8.31 22.25
N MET A 924 -21.29 7.94 23.16
CA MET A 924 -20.03 7.30 22.81
C MET A 924 -20.22 5.85 22.33
N VAL A 925 -21.09 5.08 22.99
CA VAL A 925 -21.46 3.71 22.53
C VAL A 925 -22.14 3.79 21.16
N GLU A 926 -23.03 4.75 20.98
CA GLU A 926 -23.73 4.99 19.71
C GLU A 926 -22.77 5.37 18.58
N ALA A 927 -21.82 6.27 18.84
CA ALA A 927 -20.81 6.68 17.88
C ALA A 927 -19.86 5.52 17.50
N LEU A 928 -19.37 4.75 18.49
CA LEU A 928 -18.49 3.61 18.24
C LEU A 928 -19.18 2.52 17.40
N LEU A 929 -20.45 2.21 17.70
CA LEU A 929 -21.22 1.23 16.92
C LEU A 929 -21.53 1.74 15.51
N ARG A 930 -21.97 2.99 15.33
CA ARG A 930 -22.16 3.56 13.99
C ARG A 930 -20.86 3.60 13.19
N GLY A 931 -19.75 3.95 13.86
CA GLY A 931 -18.42 3.91 13.29
C GLY A 931 -18.07 2.52 12.77
N LEU A 932 -18.22 1.49 13.61
CA LEU A 932 -17.97 0.10 13.24
C LEU A 932 -18.87 -0.38 12.10
N CYS A 933 -20.14 0.03 12.04
CA CYS A 933 -21.06 -0.40 11.00
C CYS A 933 -20.88 0.32 9.64
N ASP A 934 -20.34 1.54 9.59
CA ASP A 934 -20.24 2.32 8.34
C ASP A 934 -18.94 3.15 8.23
N THR A 935 -18.76 4.18 9.07
CA THR A 935 -17.79 5.25 8.79
C THR A 935 -16.33 4.93 9.10
N CYS A 936 -16.04 4.01 10.02
CA CYS A 936 -14.69 3.73 10.49
C CYS A 936 -13.85 2.98 9.42
N PRO A 937 -12.61 3.41 9.11
CA PRO A 937 -11.75 2.67 8.19
C PRO A 937 -11.38 1.28 8.75
N ARG A 938 -11.22 0.28 7.87
CA ARG A 938 -10.96 -1.13 8.26
C ARG A 938 -9.80 -1.28 9.25
N GLN A 939 -8.72 -0.52 9.05
CA GLN A 939 -7.53 -0.55 9.91
C GLN A 939 -7.80 -0.14 11.36
N SER A 940 -8.82 0.71 11.58
CA SER A 940 -9.17 1.28 12.89
C SER A 940 -10.33 0.54 13.58
N MET A 941 -10.99 -0.41 12.91
CA MET A 941 -12.12 -1.18 13.46
C MET A 941 -11.72 -1.97 14.71
N ARG A 942 -10.54 -2.59 14.71
CA ARG A 942 -10.03 -3.31 15.88
C ARG A 942 -9.84 -2.38 17.08
N THR A 943 -9.26 -1.20 16.85
CA THR A 943 -9.08 -0.17 17.88
C THR A 943 -10.42 0.33 18.42
N ALA A 944 -11.40 0.59 17.55
CA ALA A 944 -12.75 0.99 17.96
C ALA A 944 -13.47 -0.11 18.75
N GLY A 945 -13.35 -1.37 18.32
CA GLY A 945 -13.86 -2.52 19.05
C GLY A 945 -13.21 -2.68 20.43
N ASP A 946 -11.90 -2.45 20.53
CA ASP A 946 -11.18 -2.45 21.80
C ASP A 946 -11.65 -1.31 22.73
N ARG A 947 -11.94 -0.11 22.21
CA ARG A 947 -12.49 0.99 23.02
C ARG A 947 -13.89 0.66 23.55
N LEU A 948 -14.76 0.10 22.70
CA LEU A 948 -16.10 -0.33 23.12
C LEU A 948 -16.02 -1.45 24.18
N ARG A 949 -15.11 -2.41 24.00
CA ARG A 949 -14.83 -3.44 25.00
C ARG A 949 -14.40 -2.84 26.33
N SER A 950 -13.43 -1.90 26.33
CA SER A 950 -12.96 -1.26 27.56
C SER A 950 -14.09 -0.51 28.28
N LEU A 951 -15.03 0.10 27.55
CA LEU A 951 -16.24 0.70 28.14
C LEU A 951 -17.15 -0.32 28.79
N LEU A 952 -17.38 -1.46 28.12
CA LEU A 952 -18.24 -2.54 28.61
C LEU A 952 -17.67 -3.21 29.87
N THR A 953 -16.35 -3.23 30.03
CA THR A 953 -15.67 -3.82 31.20
C THR A 953 -15.37 -2.80 32.30
N HIS A 954 -15.75 -1.53 32.13
CA HIS A 954 -15.43 -0.47 33.08
C HIS A 954 -16.20 -0.64 34.40
N GLN A 955 -15.50 -0.91 35.50
CA GLN A 955 -16.08 -1.37 36.77
C GLN A 955 -17.19 -0.45 37.30
N ILE A 956 -17.01 0.86 37.21
CA ILE A 956 -17.96 1.84 37.76
C ILE A 956 -19.21 1.99 36.89
N LEU A 957 -19.04 1.91 35.56
CA LEU A 957 -20.16 2.03 34.63
C LEU A 957 -21.02 0.75 34.63
N VAL A 958 -20.39 -0.41 34.91
CA VAL A 958 -21.09 -1.67 35.16
C VAL A 958 -21.81 -1.64 36.51
N ALA A 959 -21.15 -1.17 37.59
CA ALA A 959 -21.74 -1.09 38.92
C ALA A 959 -22.93 -0.10 38.98
N SER A 960 -22.84 1.03 38.29
CA SER A 960 -23.93 2.03 38.17
C SER A 960 -25.19 1.47 37.52
N GLY A 961 -25.05 0.43 36.67
CA GLY A 961 -26.18 -0.27 36.05
C GLY A 961 -27.03 -1.10 37.02
N SER A 962 -26.47 -1.50 38.18
CA SER A 962 -27.19 -2.31 39.17
C SER A 962 -28.19 -1.51 40.03
N ALA A 963 -28.09 -0.18 40.04
CA ALA A 963 -28.89 0.71 40.89
C ALA A 963 -29.98 1.52 40.15
N GLY A 964 -30.00 1.48 38.81
CA GLY A 964 -31.09 2.10 38.03
C GLY A 964 -30.72 2.41 36.59
N GLY A 965 -30.99 1.48 35.66
CA GLY A 965 -31.23 1.74 34.23
C GLY A 965 -30.19 2.53 33.40
N GLN A 966 -29.04 2.90 33.97
CA GLN A 966 -28.05 3.81 33.34
C GLN A 966 -26.66 3.15 33.23
N GLY A 967 -26.60 1.82 33.06
CA GLY A 967 -25.34 1.10 32.84
C GLY A 967 -24.98 0.99 31.37
N VAL A 968 -23.70 0.76 31.06
CA VAL A 968 -23.21 0.59 29.67
C VAL A 968 -23.93 -0.55 28.94
N GLY A 969 -24.30 -1.62 29.64
CA GLY A 969 -25.08 -2.71 29.04
C GLY A 969 -26.47 -2.27 28.57
N PHE A 970 -27.12 -1.35 29.30
CA PHE A 970 -28.40 -0.76 28.89
C PHE A 970 -28.22 0.19 27.69
N TRP A 971 -27.15 0.99 27.68
CA TRP A 971 -26.84 1.85 26.52
C TRP A 971 -26.59 1.02 25.25
N LEU A 972 -25.81 -0.05 25.36
CA LEU A 972 -25.55 -0.98 24.26
C LEU A 972 -26.86 -1.58 23.73
N GLN A 973 -27.70 -2.12 24.63
CA GLN A 973 -28.97 -2.72 24.24
C GLN A 973 -29.90 -1.69 23.59
N THR A 974 -29.96 -0.47 24.13
CA THR A 974 -30.80 0.61 23.58
C THR A 974 -30.38 0.99 22.16
N VAL A 975 -29.06 1.11 21.91
CA VAL A 975 -28.55 1.47 20.58
C VAL A 975 -28.73 0.32 19.58
N VAL A 976 -28.36 -0.91 19.95
CA VAL A 976 -28.44 -2.07 19.05
C VAL A 976 -29.89 -2.43 18.71
N MET A 977 -30.82 -2.30 19.67
CA MET A 977 -32.26 -2.56 19.46
C MET A 977 -33.01 -1.39 18.80
N SER A 978 -32.38 -0.23 18.61
CA SER A 978 -33.05 0.96 18.05
C SER A 978 -33.51 0.79 16.60
N GLY A 979 -32.91 -0.15 15.85
CA GLY A 979 -33.13 -0.31 14.41
C GLY A 979 -32.55 0.81 13.55
N GLN A 980 -31.78 1.75 14.13
CA GLN A 980 -31.20 2.90 13.44
C GLN A 980 -29.72 2.71 13.07
N LEU A 981 -29.16 1.52 13.31
CA LEU A 981 -27.78 1.21 12.93
C LEU A 981 -27.69 0.97 11.41
N PRO A 982 -26.59 1.41 10.76
CA PRO A 982 -26.28 1.01 9.39
C PRO A 982 -26.32 -0.51 9.25
N GLY A 983 -26.92 -1.02 8.16
CA GLY A 983 -27.16 -2.46 7.94
C GLY A 983 -28.52 -2.99 8.43
N CYS A 984 -29.24 -2.29 9.30
CA CYS A 984 -30.61 -2.66 9.69
C CYS A 984 -31.62 -2.44 8.54
N ALA A 985 -31.53 -1.28 7.86
CA ALA A 985 -32.41 -0.96 6.72
C ALA A 985 -32.22 -1.91 5.52
N GLU A 986 -31.04 -2.51 5.39
CA GLU A 986 -30.68 -3.44 4.31
C GLU A 986 -31.02 -4.90 4.66
N GLY A 987 -31.54 -5.17 5.85
CA GLY A 987 -31.86 -6.53 6.33
C GLY A 987 -30.63 -7.39 6.68
N LEU A 988 -29.43 -6.80 6.75
CA LEU A 988 -28.19 -7.48 7.14
C LEU A 988 -28.14 -7.75 8.64
N LEU A 989 -28.57 -6.75 9.43
CA LEU A 989 -28.74 -6.85 10.87
C LEU A 989 -30.21 -7.09 11.21
N THR A 990 -30.59 -8.36 11.37
CA THR A 990 -31.94 -8.71 11.82
C THR A 990 -32.11 -8.50 13.32
N GLN A 991 -33.36 -8.38 13.78
CA GLN A 991 -33.66 -8.27 15.22
C GLN A 991 -33.10 -9.45 16.03
N GLU A 992 -33.09 -10.65 15.44
CA GLU A 992 -32.50 -11.85 16.04
C GLU A 992 -30.96 -11.75 16.13
N THR A 993 -30.29 -11.32 15.05
CA THR A 993 -28.84 -11.09 15.03
C THR A 993 -28.41 -10.06 16.08
N CYS A 994 -29.15 -8.95 16.17
CA CYS A 994 -28.94 -7.91 17.16
C CYS A 994 -29.15 -8.42 18.60
N ALA A 995 -30.20 -9.22 18.84
CA ALA A 995 -30.49 -9.78 20.17
C ALA A 995 -29.41 -10.77 20.59
N LYS A 996 -28.97 -11.60 19.65
CA LYS A 996 -27.87 -12.53 19.83
C LYS A 996 -26.56 -11.83 20.17
N PHE A 997 -26.18 -10.81 19.41
CA PHE A 997 -24.99 -10.00 19.69
C PHE A 997 -25.03 -9.41 21.12
N CYS A 998 -26.15 -8.81 21.52
CA CYS A 998 -26.31 -8.28 22.88
C CYS A 998 -26.16 -9.38 23.94
N SER A 999 -26.75 -10.57 23.72
CA SER A 999 -26.65 -11.68 24.66
C SER A 999 -25.20 -12.19 24.83
N LEU A 1000 -24.45 -12.30 23.73
CA LEU A 1000 -23.06 -12.76 23.75
C LEU A 1000 -22.14 -11.75 24.43
N VAL A 1001 -22.29 -10.47 24.10
CA VAL A 1001 -21.50 -9.38 24.70
C VAL A 1001 -21.76 -9.25 26.20
N LEU A 1002 -23.04 -9.29 26.63
CA LEU A 1002 -23.43 -9.11 28.03
C LEU A 1002 -23.25 -10.36 28.89
N SER A 1003 -23.01 -11.53 28.27
CA SER A 1003 -22.77 -12.79 29.01
C SER A 1003 -21.52 -12.75 29.89
N GLY A 1004 -20.53 -11.90 29.57
CA GLY A 1004 -19.26 -11.78 30.30
C GLY A 1004 -18.32 -13.00 30.18
N ASN A 1005 -18.66 -14.01 29.37
CA ASN A 1005 -17.92 -15.27 29.30
C ASN A 1005 -16.74 -15.26 28.31
N LEU A 1006 -16.63 -14.24 27.45
CA LEU A 1006 -15.62 -14.15 26.41
C LEU A 1006 -14.32 -13.48 26.91
N ARG A 1007 -13.17 -14.07 26.55
CA ARG A 1007 -11.86 -13.43 26.76
C ARG A 1007 -11.76 -12.14 25.94
N ALA A 1008 -10.96 -11.19 26.41
CA ALA A 1008 -10.84 -9.85 25.81
C ALA A 1008 -10.65 -9.84 24.29
N ALA A 1009 -9.73 -10.66 23.76
CA ALA A 1009 -9.49 -10.74 22.32
C ALA A 1009 -10.69 -11.28 21.52
N ARG A 1010 -11.42 -12.27 22.06
CA ARG A 1010 -12.63 -12.82 21.42
C ARG A 1010 -13.80 -11.84 21.50
N LEU A 1011 -13.92 -11.07 22.58
CA LEU A 1011 -14.94 -10.03 22.69
C LEU A 1011 -14.70 -8.89 21.69
N THR A 1012 -13.45 -8.46 21.51
CA THR A 1012 -13.10 -7.51 20.44
C THR A 1012 -13.39 -8.08 19.06
N GLY A 1013 -13.05 -9.36 18.81
CA GLY A 1013 -13.38 -10.06 17.58
C GLY A 1013 -14.88 -10.05 17.29
N LEU A 1014 -15.71 -10.43 18.26
CA LEU A 1014 -17.18 -10.41 18.15
C LEU A 1014 -17.72 -9.03 17.79
N ILE A 1015 -17.20 -7.96 18.40
CA ILE A 1015 -17.60 -6.57 18.12
C ILE A 1015 -17.22 -6.16 16.68
N VAL A 1016 -16.03 -6.54 16.22
CA VAL A 1016 -15.57 -6.27 14.86
C VAL A 1016 -16.41 -7.04 13.84
N ASP A 1017 -16.62 -8.34 14.07
CA ASP A 1017 -17.41 -9.21 13.19
C ASP A 1017 -18.86 -8.72 13.06
N PHE A 1018 -19.46 -8.23 14.15
CA PHE A 1018 -20.77 -7.56 14.09
C PHE A 1018 -20.77 -6.34 13.15
N GLY A 1019 -19.70 -5.54 13.16
CA GLY A 1019 -19.50 -4.44 12.21
C GLY A 1019 -19.28 -4.93 10.77
N LEU A 1020 -18.54 -6.02 10.56
CA LEU A 1020 -18.31 -6.62 9.24
C LEU A 1020 -19.60 -7.19 8.63
N VAL A 1021 -20.48 -7.76 9.44
CA VAL A 1021 -21.82 -8.18 9.01
C VAL A 1021 -22.64 -7.00 8.50
N ALA A 1022 -22.58 -5.87 9.21
CA ALA A 1022 -23.27 -4.64 8.78
C ALA A 1022 -22.74 -4.08 7.44
N ARG A 1023 -21.47 -4.35 7.10
CA ARG A 1023 -20.78 -3.89 5.89
C ARG A 1023 -20.87 -4.84 4.69
N ARG A 1024 -21.58 -5.98 4.82
CA ARG A 1024 -21.63 -7.07 3.82
C ARG A 1024 -20.30 -7.80 3.60
N GLU A 1025 -19.38 -7.71 4.56
CA GLU A 1025 -18.09 -8.40 4.49
C GLU A 1025 -18.16 -9.80 5.11
N GLU A 1026 -19.07 -10.00 6.08
CA GLU A 1026 -19.29 -11.28 6.77
C GLU A 1026 -20.78 -11.62 6.88
N THR A 1027 -21.09 -12.88 7.19
CA THR A 1027 -22.48 -13.34 7.42
C THR A 1027 -22.81 -13.41 8.92
N ALA A 1028 -24.09 -13.35 9.25
CA ALA A 1028 -24.56 -13.48 10.64
C ALA A 1028 -24.16 -14.82 11.31
N GLU A 1029 -23.75 -15.82 10.53
CA GLU A 1029 -23.28 -17.12 11.03
C GLU A 1029 -21.94 -17.00 11.76
N VAL A 1030 -21.09 -16.02 11.44
CA VAL A 1030 -19.82 -15.78 12.13
C VAL A 1030 -20.03 -15.57 13.63
N LEU A 1031 -21.17 -14.99 14.04
CA LEU A 1031 -21.50 -14.80 15.45
C LEU A 1031 -21.75 -16.13 16.21
N LEU A 1032 -22.09 -17.22 15.51
CA LEU A 1032 -22.23 -18.55 16.13
C LEU A 1032 -20.89 -19.10 16.65
N ALA A 1033 -19.77 -18.73 16.00
CA ALA A 1033 -18.44 -19.18 16.41
C ALA A 1033 -18.04 -18.70 17.82
N TYR A 1034 -18.79 -17.76 18.39
CA TYR A 1034 -18.57 -17.20 19.72
C TYR A 1034 -19.45 -17.82 20.83
N GLU A 1035 -20.31 -18.80 20.50
CA GLU A 1035 -21.09 -19.56 21.48
C GLU A 1035 -20.29 -20.68 22.16
N LEU A 1036 -19.20 -21.12 21.52
CA LEU A 1036 -18.23 -22.11 21.99
C LEU A 1036 -17.16 -21.47 22.88
#